data_AF-A0A839JIT8-F1
#
_entry.id   AF-A0A839JIT8-F1
#
_cell.length_a   1.000
_cell.length_b   1.000
_cell.length_c   1.000
_cell.angle_alpha   90.00
_cell.angle_beta   90.00
_cell.angle_gamma   90.00
#
_symmetry.space_group_name_H-M   'P 1'
#
loop_
_entity.id
_entity.type
_entity.pdbx_description
1 polymer ?
#
loop_
_entity_poly.entity_id
_entity_poly.type
_entity_poly.pdbx_seq_one_letter_code
_entity_poly.pdbx_strand_id
1 'polypeptide(L)'
;MDINFTPILVTPVVPYEGGIRFLHRENQIDIGHDMTDKVWKILSLCNGYTNVSSIIKSSGLSKDDVMEILVELEDMELVVDSRHQFMHFHRISNYPSAINSDLTQDEVEAYTKSKRLPVKSGKVIQFDCDTSSALFSIRKNRRSCRSFSERKMTVSQIGSICHFAYSIPDHSVPSGGALYPLRIYVLIESPQDGLEPGYYEYDAEQNRLICFSDEVDVEQLKYCFNQEEMPFGSSAQIVIAADLERQPYKYANRGYRLTLIEAGHVAENISLYCAEQGLGACEMGGVQDKPLKQELELSGNIWPILVIPVGYPGDFESDQFNKIRFVEWHVGTDRPVKNVWTRVFDGDGSFFGATTTYLDENGNIQYAGATSPSYVDAVFKATIEGYERYQSSQVRVDFRGCASQVPGKWLDPRVYFPLTEEQAKKCGVKFFTNDLVINWTLGTNYDGSEIYIPSDLVYYGQKNDENRIYYGNSSGIAAHFDFDEAKRRAVIELIERDALMCNWFFQESPHRVDERILPVHIRKRIAHFLKQKRQLIVLQIPSAFGMVFETVIVGDEYPCFVSGAAATIDKRFVGDAILKSAQEAEYNLLLTLRYPDMTPIDPFRVSTPVDHGKVYYIKENADKLHWLWKDAISDGHIRESIAVENLDRFYSEHLQLVTVDLSDRKSDIKVIRVFSPWLVPINFGFDSAHYMHPVIQNSIVFDPDSLRMPHYFA
;
A
#
# COMPACT_ATOMS: atom_id res chain seq x y z
N MET A 1 27.15 30.52 1.55
CA MET A 1 27.87 30.07 0.33
C MET A 1 29.33 30.53 0.37
N ASP A 2 30.29 29.60 0.18
CA ASP A 2 31.75 29.86 0.12
C ASP A 2 32.14 30.52 -1.22
N ILE A 3 33.12 31.43 -1.25
CA ILE A 3 33.66 32.02 -2.48
C ILE A 3 34.28 30.99 -3.44
N ASN A 4 34.65 29.81 -2.91
CA ASN A 4 35.15 28.67 -3.68
C ASN A 4 34.03 27.77 -4.23
N PHE A 5 32.76 28.09 -3.94
CA PHE A 5 31.62 27.41 -4.53
C PHE A 5 31.69 27.52 -6.05
N THR A 6 31.50 26.39 -6.72
CA THR A 6 31.60 26.31 -8.19
C THR A 6 30.26 25.84 -8.74
N PRO A 7 29.30 26.76 -8.96
CA PRO A 7 27.92 26.39 -9.26
C PRO A 7 27.79 25.66 -10.60
N ILE A 8 26.97 24.61 -10.61
CA ILE A 8 26.47 23.94 -11.82
C ILE A 8 24.94 23.90 -11.79
N LEU A 9 24.31 24.26 -12.91
CA LEU A 9 22.87 24.10 -13.11
C LEU A 9 22.52 22.61 -13.24
N VAL A 10 21.60 22.11 -12.42
CA VAL A 10 21.17 20.70 -12.41
C VAL A 10 19.71 20.48 -12.83
N THR A 11 19.00 21.57 -13.16
CA THR A 11 17.61 21.55 -13.61
C THR A 11 17.43 22.15 -14.99
N PRO A 12 16.56 21.61 -15.84
CA PRO A 12 16.13 22.28 -17.06
C PRO A 12 15.51 23.64 -16.75
N VAL A 13 15.83 24.64 -17.58
CA VAL A 13 15.37 26.03 -17.43
C VAL A 13 14.96 26.60 -18.78
N VAL A 14 13.83 27.30 -18.83
CA VAL A 14 13.27 27.89 -20.05
C VAL A 14 12.73 29.32 -19.79
N PRO A 15 12.72 30.21 -20.79
CA PRO A 15 11.98 31.48 -20.68
C PRO A 15 10.47 31.22 -20.56
N TYR A 16 9.78 31.97 -19.69
CA TYR A 16 8.33 31.82 -19.49
C TYR A 16 7.68 33.14 -19.05
N GLU A 17 6.68 33.64 -19.79
CA GLU A 17 5.91 34.86 -19.47
C GLU A 17 6.76 36.10 -19.11
N GLY A 18 7.91 36.28 -19.77
CA GLY A 18 8.86 37.36 -19.47
C GLY A 18 9.72 37.10 -18.23
N GLY A 19 9.51 35.97 -17.56
CA GLY A 19 10.28 35.39 -16.47
C GLY A 19 11.14 34.18 -16.86
N ILE A 20 11.50 33.38 -15.86
CA ILE A 20 12.25 32.13 -15.98
C ILE A 20 11.46 31.00 -15.33
N ARG A 21 11.30 29.87 -16.02
CA ARG A 21 10.71 28.66 -15.47
C ARG A 21 11.75 27.55 -15.34
N PHE A 22 11.86 27.00 -14.13
CA PHE A 22 12.62 25.78 -13.87
C PHE A 22 11.67 24.59 -13.80
N LEU A 23 12.08 23.49 -14.43
CA LEU A 23 11.37 22.20 -14.39
C LEU A 23 12.05 21.31 -13.36
N HIS A 24 11.76 21.52 -12.08
CA HIS A 24 12.43 20.85 -10.97
C HIS A 24 11.59 19.68 -10.43
N ARG A 25 11.91 18.47 -10.91
CA ARG A 25 11.25 17.21 -10.51
C ARG A 25 9.74 17.28 -10.81
N GLU A 26 8.89 17.15 -9.79
CA GLU A 26 7.43 17.26 -9.91
C GLU A 26 6.92 18.71 -9.82
N ASN A 27 7.81 19.67 -9.52
CA ASN A 27 7.46 21.07 -9.31
C ASN A 27 7.91 21.95 -10.47
N GLN A 28 7.18 23.04 -10.67
CA GLN A 28 7.60 24.16 -11.51
C GLN A 28 7.93 25.34 -10.60
N ILE A 29 9.08 25.95 -10.83
CA ILE A 29 9.51 27.14 -10.09
C ILE A 29 9.64 28.28 -11.09
N ASP A 30 8.81 29.30 -10.92
CA ASP A 30 8.75 30.47 -11.79
C ASP A 30 9.37 31.67 -11.09
N ILE A 31 10.38 32.28 -11.72
CA ILE A 31 10.98 33.55 -11.30
C ILE A 31 10.41 34.66 -12.18
N GLY A 32 9.90 35.71 -11.54
CA GLY A 32 9.29 36.86 -12.21
C GLY A 32 10.23 37.68 -13.08
N HIS A 33 9.64 38.55 -13.90
CA HIS A 33 10.36 39.38 -14.88
C HIS A 33 11.43 40.30 -14.26
N ASP A 34 11.22 40.82 -13.05
CA ASP A 34 12.09 41.80 -12.39
C ASP A 34 13.55 41.32 -12.21
N MET A 35 13.75 40.01 -12.01
CA MET A 35 15.07 39.43 -11.75
C MET A 35 15.64 38.64 -12.94
N THR A 36 14.88 38.55 -14.03
CA THR A 36 15.17 37.63 -15.16
C THR A 36 16.53 37.88 -15.79
N ASP A 37 16.87 39.14 -16.09
CA ASP A 37 18.16 39.49 -16.70
C ASP A 37 19.35 39.16 -15.79
N LYS A 38 19.21 39.37 -14.48
CA LYS A 38 20.27 39.08 -13.50
C LYS A 38 20.48 37.58 -13.36
N VAL A 39 19.38 36.83 -13.20
CA VAL A 39 19.41 35.38 -13.05
C VAL A 39 19.98 34.72 -14.30
N TRP A 40 19.55 35.09 -15.52
CA TRP A 40 20.13 34.54 -16.75
C TRP A 40 21.62 34.81 -16.90
N LYS A 41 22.10 36.01 -16.53
CA LYS A 41 23.54 36.32 -16.54
C LYS A 41 24.31 35.39 -15.61
N ILE A 42 23.80 35.14 -14.40
CA ILE A 42 24.44 34.23 -13.44
C ILE A 42 24.39 32.78 -13.95
N LEU A 43 23.22 32.29 -14.36
CA LEU A 43 23.03 30.93 -14.86
C LEU A 43 23.92 30.63 -16.07
N SER A 44 24.13 31.60 -16.96
CA SER A 44 25.01 31.44 -18.13
C SER A 44 26.48 31.15 -17.76
N LEU A 45 26.87 31.42 -16.51
CA LEU A 45 28.20 31.18 -15.97
C LEU A 45 28.26 29.96 -15.02
N CYS A 46 27.11 29.39 -14.64
CA CYS A 46 26.99 28.25 -13.73
C CYS A 46 27.25 26.90 -14.45
N ASN A 47 28.46 26.73 -14.96
CA ASN A 47 28.87 25.57 -15.76
C ASN A 47 29.64 24.50 -14.96
N GLY A 48 29.78 24.67 -13.65
CA GLY A 48 30.52 23.78 -12.76
C GLY A 48 32.04 23.91 -12.81
N TYR A 49 32.58 24.88 -13.56
CA TYR A 49 34.00 25.22 -13.63
C TYR A 49 34.32 26.67 -13.22
N THR A 50 33.31 27.55 -13.24
CA THR A 50 33.45 28.96 -12.87
C THR A 50 33.06 29.15 -11.41
N ASN A 51 33.99 29.60 -10.56
CA ASN A 51 33.68 29.89 -9.15
C ASN A 51 32.92 31.21 -8.97
N VAL A 52 32.31 31.39 -7.79
CA VAL A 52 31.52 32.59 -7.46
C VAL A 52 32.30 33.88 -7.67
N SER A 53 33.59 33.93 -7.31
CA SER A 53 34.42 35.13 -7.50
C SER A 53 34.56 35.52 -8.98
N SER A 54 34.71 34.54 -9.87
CA SER A 54 34.73 34.76 -11.31
C SER A 54 33.36 35.13 -11.86
N ILE A 55 32.28 34.58 -11.32
CA ILE A 55 30.90 34.95 -11.70
C ILE A 55 30.62 36.41 -11.36
N ILE A 56 31.00 36.88 -10.17
CA ILE A 56 30.87 38.29 -9.78
C ILE A 56 31.59 39.19 -10.80
N LYS A 57 32.82 38.83 -11.17
CA LYS A 57 33.62 39.60 -12.13
C LYS A 57 33.02 39.61 -13.54
N SER A 58 32.53 38.46 -14.02
CA SER A 58 32.09 38.29 -15.41
C SER A 58 30.63 38.67 -15.66
N SER A 59 29.76 38.59 -14.66
CA SER A 59 28.34 38.94 -14.78
C SER A 59 28.10 40.46 -14.88
N GLY A 60 29.02 41.27 -14.35
CA GLY A 60 28.86 42.72 -14.23
C GLY A 60 27.81 43.14 -13.20
N LEU A 61 27.36 42.22 -12.34
CA LEU A 61 26.42 42.47 -11.25
C LEU A 61 27.15 42.83 -9.94
N SER A 62 26.41 43.37 -8.97
CA SER A 62 26.94 43.61 -7.64
C SER A 62 27.29 42.27 -6.96
N LYS A 63 28.24 42.28 -6.03
CA LYS A 63 28.56 41.07 -5.25
C LYS A 63 27.33 40.56 -4.49
N ASP A 64 26.57 41.48 -3.89
CA ASP A 64 25.42 41.13 -3.07
C ASP A 64 24.32 40.48 -3.92
N ASP A 65 24.03 41.04 -5.09
CA ASP A 65 23.07 40.46 -6.06
C ASP A 65 23.45 39.04 -6.47
N VAL A 66 24.73 38.80 -6.77
CA VAL A 66 25.20 37.47 -7.19
C VAL A 66 25.10 36.46 -6.06
N MET A 67 25.48 36.87 -4.84
CA MET A 67 25.42 35.99 -3.67
C MET A 67 23.98 35.66 -3.29
N GLU A 68 23.09 36.65 -3.25
CA GLU A 68 21.67 36.49 -2.94
C GLU A 68 21.01 35.52 -3.92
N ILE A 69 21.17 35.77 -5.23
CA ILE A 69 20.60 34.89 -6.27
C ILE A 69 21.17 33.48 -6.18
N LEU A 70 22.50 33.31 -6.04
CA LEU A 70 23.08 31.97 -5.99
C LEU A 70 22.66 31.20 -4.73
N VAL A 71 22.53 31.86 -3.58
CA VAL A 71 22.03 31.23 -2.35
C VAL A 71 20.60 30.76 -2.55
N GLU A 72 19.72 31.61 -3.10
CA GLU A 72 18.34 31.20 -3.37
C GLU A 72 18.25 30.04 -4.36
N LEU A 73 19.05 30.08 -5.43
CA LEU A 73 19.10 28.99 -6.42
C LEU A 73 19.68 27.69 -5.82
N GLU A 74 20.62 27.77 -4.88
CA GLU A 74 21.18 26.62 -4.15
C GLU A 74 20.16 26.04 -3.18
N ASP A 75 19.48 26.89 -2.41
CA ASP A 75 18.43 26.49 -1.45
C ASP A 75 17.24 25.81 -2.16
N MET A 76 16.93 26.25 -3.39
CA MET A 76 15.93 25.61 -4.27
C MET A 76 16.47 24.37 -5.01
N GLU A 77 17.74 24.02 -4.83
CA GLU A 77 18.44 22.92 -5.49
C GLU A 77 18.47 23.01 -7.04
N LEU A 78 18.36 24.23 -7.58
CA LEU A 78 18.42 24.52 -9.02
C LEU A 78 19.87 24.56 -9.50
N VAL A 79 20.76 25.10 -8.65
CA VAL A 79 22.21 25.02 -8.81
C VAL A 79 22.81 24.31 -7.61
N VAL A 80 23.92 23.61 -7.81
CA VAL A 80 24.66 22.96 -6.71
C VAL A 80 26.16 23.20 -6.87
N ASP A 81 26.94 22.97 -5.83
CA ASP A 81 28.40 22.92 -5.99
C ASP A 81 28.75 21.77 -6.94
N SER A 82 29.58 22.02 -7.94
CA SER A 82 29.97 21.01 -8.91
C SER A 82 30.65 19.79 -8.28
N ARG A 83 31.23 19.91 -7.09
CA ARG A 83 31.81 18.80 -6.30
C ARG A 83 30.77 17.91 -5.63
N HIS A 84 29.52 18.36 -5.56
CA HIS A 84 28.38 17.68 -4.93
C HIS A 84 27.26 17.33 -5.92
N GLN A 85 27.45 17.52 -7.24
CA GLN A 85 26.44 17.20 -8.26
C GLN A 85 25.96 15.74 -8.20
N PHE A 86 26.77 14.82 -7.67
CA PHE A 86 26.41 13.42 -7.50
C PHE A 86 25.19 13.23 -6.58
N MET A 87 24.92 14.15 -5.64
CA MET A 87 23.75 14.08 -4.77
C MET A 87 22.44 14.23 -5.55
N HIS A 88 22.45 15.05 -6.60
CA HIS A 88 21.32 15.13 -7.53
C HIS A 88 21.12 13.80 -8.24
N PHE A 89 22.19 13.21 -8.78
CA PHE A 89 22.13 11.90 -9.43
C PHE A 89 21.65 10.79 -8.48
N HIS A 90 22.16 10.75 -7.24
CA HIS A 90 21.74 9.79 -6.23
C HIS A 90 20.22 9.85 -6.02
N ARG A 91 19.67 11.05 -5.77
CA ARG A 91 18.23 11.22 -5.53
C ARG A 91 17.34 10.81 -6.68
N ILE A 92 17.72 11.10 -7.94
CA ILE A 92 16.92 10.66 -9.10
C ILE A 92 17.03 9.16 -9.36
N SER A 93 18.07 8.51 -8.81
CA SER A 93 18.26 7.05 -8.87
C SER A 93 17.65 6.28 -7.70
N ASN A 94 17.17 6.97 -6.65
CA ASN A 94 16.45 6.34 -5.53
C ASN A 94 15.25 5.56 -6.07
N TYR A 95 14.90 4.47 -5.41
CA TYR A 95 13.78 3.63 -5.80
C TYR A 95 12.47 4.09 -5.14
N PRO A 96 11.34 4.09 -5.87
CA PRO A 96 11.25 3.89 -7.32
C PRO A 96 11.95 5.02 -8.08
N SER A 97 12.73 4.66 -9.11
CA SER A 97 13.45 5.65 -9.91
C SER A 97 12.46 6.60 -10.58
N ALA A 98 12.72 7.90 -10.48
CA ALA A 98 11.88 8.94 -11.06
C ALA A 98 11.86 8.88 -12.59
N ILE A 99 12.89 8.25 -13.20
CA ILE A 99 13.05 8.14 -14.65
C ILE A 99 13.27 6.65 -14.97
N ASN A 100 12.24 5.99 -15.52
CA ASN A 100 12.27 4.58 -15.87
C ASN A 100 12.16 4.36 -17.39
N SER A 101 12.52 3.16 -17.83
CA SER A 101 12.63 2.80 -19.25
C SER A 101 11.35 2.22 -19.87
N ASP A 102 10.25 2.12 -19.10
CA ASP A 102 8.93 1.57 -19.50
C ASP A 102 8.98 0.28 -20.33
N LEU A 103 9.94 -0.61 -20.04
CA LEU A 103 10.11 -1.87 -20.76
C LEU A 103 9.05 -2.90 -20.34
N THR A 104 8.45 -3.57 -21.32
CA THR A 104 7.58 -4.74 -21.10
C THR A 104 8.38 -5.96 -20.63
N GLN A 105 7.72 -6.94 -20.00
CA GLN A 105 8.39 -8.18 -19.59
C GLN A 105 9.04 -8.92 -20.77
N ASP A 106 8.40 -8.95 -21.93
CA ASP A 106 8.94 -9.59 -23.13
C ASP A 106 10.19 -8.85 -23.66
N GLU A 107 10.23 -7.51 -23.57
CA GLU A 107 11.43 -6.72 -23.90
C GLU A 107 12.57 -6.96 -22.92
N VAL A 108 12.27 -7.05 -21.61
CA VAL A 108 13.26 -7.39 -20.58
C VAL A 108 13.82 -8.79 -20.81
N GLU A 109 12.97 -9.77 -21.12
CA GLU A 109 13.40 -11.13 -21.45
C GLU A 109 14.26 -11.15 -22.72
N ALA A 110 13.84 -10.45 -23.78
CA ALA A 110 14.59 -10.34 -25.03
C ALA A 110 15.96 -9.68 -24.81
N TYR A 111 16.01 -8.61 -24.01
CA TYR A 111 17.24 -7.92 -23.66
C TYR A 111 18.16 -8.81 -22.82
N THR A 112 17.62 -9.55 -21.85
CA THR A 112 18.39 -10.50 -21.02
C THR A 112 19.02 -11.60 -21.87
N LYS A 113 18.35 -12.03 -22.94
CA LYS A 113 18.84 -13.02 -23.91
C LYS A 113 19.73 -12.40 -25.01
N SER A 114 19.89 -11.08 -25.04
CA SER A 114 20.63 -10.39 -26.10
C SER A 114 22.13 -10.74 -26.08
N LYS A 115 22.75 -10.69 -27.27
CA LYS A 115 24.19 -10.95 -27.38
C LYS A 115 24.96 -9.82 -26.71
N ARG A 116 25.83 -10.18 -25.77
CA ARG A 116 26.83 -9.26 -25.22
C ARG A 116 27.78 -8.78 -26.32
N LEU A 117 28.39 -7.61 -26.11
CA LEU A 117 29.41 -7.09 -27.04
C LEU A 117 30.49 -8.16 -27.29
N PRO A 118 30.89 -8.38 -28.55
CA PRO A 118 31.89 -9.38 -28.87
C PRO A 118 33.23 -9.00 -28.23
N VAL A 119 33.96 -10.01 -27.78
CA VAL A 119 35.36 -9.83 -27.39
C VAL A 119 36.19 -9.42 -28.62
N LYS A 120 37.29 -8.69 -28.40
CA LYS A 120 38.20 -8.30 -29.47
C LYS A 120 38.79 -9.55 -30.16
N SER A 121 38.98 -9.48 -31.48
CA SER A 121 39.71 -10.50 -32.23
C SER A 121 41.23 -10.35 -32.00
N GLY A 122 41.95 -11.47 -31.90
CA GLY A 122 43.38 -11.48 -31.65
C GLY A 122 43.92 -12.89 -31.36
N LYS A 123 45.18 -12.97 -30.90
CA LYS A 123 45.77 -14.23 -30.44
C LYS A 123 45.02 -14.73 -29.20
N VAL A 124 44.47 -15.93 -29.29
CA VAL A 124 43.79 -16.59 -28.17
C VAL A 124 44.83 -17.31 -27.31
N ILE A 125 44.83 -17.03 -26.00
CA ILE A 125 45.57 -17.78 -24.98
C ILE A 125 44.53 -18.47 -24.12
N GLN A 126 44.55 -19.80 -24.12
CA GLN A 126 43.70 -20.61 -23.24
C GLN A 126 44.44 -20.88 -21.93
N PHE A 127 43.70 -20.95 -20.83
CA PHE A 127 44.22 -21.26 -19.51
C PHE A 127 43.21 -22.14 -18.75
N ASP A 128 43.72 -23.00 -17.88
CA ASP A 128 42.90 -23.82 -17.01
C ASP A 128 42.51 -23.06 -15.74
N CYS A 129 41.36 -23.41 -15.18
CA CYS A 129 40.91 -22.89 -13.89
C CYS A 129 41.40 -23.82 -12.77
N ASP A 130 42.02 -23.26 -11.73
CA ASP A 130 42.38 -24.02 -10.53
C ASP A 130 41.11 -24.36 -9.72
N THR A 131 40.56 -25.54 -10.00
CA THR A 131 39.37 -26.06 -9.32
C THR A 131 39.64 -26.56 -7.89
N SER A 132 40.91 -26.61 -7.46
CA SER A 132 41.30 -27.02 -6.11
C SER A 132 41.29 -25.88 -5.09
N SER A 133 41.20 -24.63 -5.57
CA SER A 133 41.09 -23.44 -4.71
C SER A 133 39.83 -23.49 -3.83
N ALA A 134 39.96 -23.08 -2.56
CA ALA A 134 38.82 -22.93 -1.66
C ALA A 134 37.72 -22.03 -2.27
N LEU A 135 38.13 -20.95 -2.94
CA LEU A 135 37.21 -20.00 -3.57
C LEU A 135 36.41 -20.64 -4.73
N PHE A 136 36.98 -21.63 -5.43
CA PHE A 136 36.26 -22.34 -6.48
C PHE A 136 35.02 -23.04 -5.91
N SER A 137 35.18 -23.73 -4.77
CA SER A 137 34.08 -24.42 -4.10
C SER A 137 33.02 -23.44 -3.58
N ILE A 138 33.44 -22.34 -2.94
CA ILE A 138 32.55 -21.31 -2.40
C ILE A 138 31.75 -20.64 -3.52
N ARG A 139 32.39 -20.19 -4.61
CA ARG A 139 31.69 -19.54 -5.73
C ARG A 139 30.73 -20.47 -6.47
N LYS A 140 30.97 -21.80 -6.43
CA LYS A 140 30.03 -22.77 -7.00
C LYS A 140 28.71 -22.74 -6.22
N ASN A 141 28.78 -22.59 -4.90
CA ASN A 141 27.63 -22.53 -4.01
C ASN A 141 27.01 -21.12 -3.90
N ARG A 142 27.80 -20.07 -4.11
CA ARG A 142 27.35 -18.67 -4.10
C ARG A 142 26.33 -18.42 -5.23
N ARG A 143 25.06 -18.23 -4.84
CA ARG A 143 23.90 -17.99 -5.71
C ARG A 143 22.93 -17.05 -4.99
N SER A 144 22.12 -16.32 -5.75
CA SER A 144 21.01 -15.55 -5.16
C SER A 144 19.95 -16.50 -4.62
N CYS A 145 19.75 -16.51 -3.30
CA CYS A 145 18.76 -17.32 -2.62
C CYS A 145 17.47 -16.50 -2.38
N ARG A 146 16.34 -16.95 -2.94
CA ARG A 146 15.05 -16.26 -2.86
C ARG A 146 13.97 -17.05 -2.12
N SER A 147 14.40 -18.03 -1.34
CA SER A 147 13.54 -18.79 -0.43
C SER A 147 14.40 -19.23 0.76
N PHE A 148 13.98 -18.82 1.96
CA PHE A 148 14.63 -19.20 3.20
C PHE A 148 13.74 -20.12 4.04
N SER A 149 14.36 -20.94 4.87
CA SER A 149 13.69 -21.81 5.83
C SER A 149 13.52 -21.11 7.19
N GLU A 150 12.61 -21.63 8.03
CA GLU A 150 12.39 -21.21 9.42
C GLU A 150 13.56 -21.49 10.38
N ARG A 151 14.66 -22.09 9.89
CA ARG A 151 15.81 -22.39 10.73
C ARG A 151 16.48 -21.09 11.19
N LYS A 152 16.58 -20.93 12.51
CA LYS A 152 17.20 -19.77 13.15
C LYS A 152 18.70 -19.71 12.88
N MET A 153 19.18 -18.49 12.68
CA MET A 153 20.60 -18.18 12.68
C MET A 153 21.07 -17.87 14.10
N THR A 154 22.34 -18.13 14.40
CA THR A 154 22.95 -17.73 15.68
C THR A 154 23.47 -16.30 15.61
N VAL A 155 23.49 -15.61 16.75
CA VAL A 155 24.13 -14.30 16.88
C VAL A 155 25.59 -14.32 16.41
N SER A 156 26.31 -15.43 16.61
CA SER A 156 27.68 -15.60 16.13
C SER A 156 27.77 -15.67 14.61
N GLN A 157 26.83 -16.31 13.92
CA GLN A 157 26.79 -16.30 12.45
C GLN A 157 26.49 -14.90 11.92
N ILE A 158 25.50 -14.21 12.48
CA ILE A 158 25.12 -12.84 12.08
C ILE A 158 26.28 -11.86 12.33
N GLY A 159 26.88 -11.91 13.52
CA GLY A 159 28.05 -11.08 13.85
C GLY A 159 29.25 -11.38 12.94
N SER A 160 29.47 -12.65 12.58
CA SER A 160 30.54 -13.03 11.65
C SER A 160 30.29 -12.52 10.23
N ILE A 161 29.04 -12.53 9.76
CA ILE A 161 28.67 -11.89 8.49
C ILE A 161 29.12 -10.43 8.51
N CYS A 162 28.73 -9.66 9.53
CA CYS A 162 29.12 -8.24 9.65
C CYS A 162 30.64 -8.06 9.76
N HIS A 163 31.31 -8.92 10.51
CA HIS A 163 32.75 -8.90 10.70
C HIS A 163 33.52 -9.03 9.38
N PHE A 164 33.27 -10.11 8.63
CA PHE A 164 33.92 -10.34 7.32
C PHE A 164 33.45 -9.34 6.26
N ALA A 165 32.27 -8.75 6.44
CA ALA A 165 31.77 -7.71 5.56
C ALA A 165 32.58 -6.42 5.71
N TYR A 166 32.81 -5.94 6.95
CA TYR A 166 33.26 -4.56 7.14
C TYR A 166 34.11 -4.26 8.39
N SER A 167 34.76 -5.23 9.02
CA SER A 167 35.70 -4.95 10.12
C SER A 167 36.80 -3.97 9.68
N ILE A 168 36.86 -2.80 10.33
CA ILE A 168 37.86 -1.75 10.07
C ILE A 168 39.26 -2.17 10.54
N PRO A 169 39.43 -2.76 11.75
CA PRO A 169 40.74 -3.24 12.21
C PRO A 169 41.38 -4.27 11.27
N ASP A 170 40.57 -5.13 10.64
CA ASP A 170 41.06 -6.19 9.74
C ASP A 170 41.20 -5.73 8.29
N HIS A 171 40.82 -4.47 7.99
CA HIS A 171 40.79 -3.94 6.64
C HIS A 171 40.04 -4.86 5.66
N SER A 172 38.87 -5.34 6.09
CA SER A 172 38.08 -6.37 5.39
C SER A 172 37.77 -6.00 3.93
N VAL A 173 37.67 -4.70 3.65
CA VAL A 173 37.55 -4.15 2.30
C VAL A 173 38.48 -2.95 2.12
N PRO A 174 39.00 -2.70 0.91
CA PRO A 174 39.76 -1.49 0.63
C PRO A 174 38.84 -0.26 0.64
N SER A 175 39.21 0.76 1.42
CA SER A 175 38.51 2.05 1.45
C SER A 175 39.37 3.18 0.91
N GLY A 176 38.79 4.03 0.06
CA GLY A 176 39.45 5.21 -0.51
C GLY A 176 40.02 6.11 0.60
N GLY A 177 41.35 6.24 0.65
CA GLY A 177 42.01 7.05 1.68
C GLY A 177 41.84 6.55 3.12
N ALA A 178 41.45 5.28 3.31
CA ALA A 178 41.10 4.68 4.61
C ALA A 178 39.98 5.44 5.35
N LEU A 179 38.99 5.94 4.61
CA LEU A 179 37.93 6.77 5.16
C LEU A 179 36.75 5.97 5.72
N TYR A 180 36.46 4.78 5.21
CA TYR A 180 35.39 3.87 5.65
C TYR A 180 34.01 4.56 5.78
N PRO A 181 33.35 4.90 4.65
CA PRO A 181 32.07 5.63 4.64
C PRO A 181 30.84 4.77 4.98
N LEU A 182 30.95 3.43 5.01
CA LEU A 182 29.78 2.56 5.13
C LEU A 182 29.38 2.35 6.59
N ARG A 183 28.09 2.05 6.79
CA ARG A 183 27.51 1.57 8.05
C ARG A 183 26.70 0.32 7.74
N ILE A 184 26.77 -0.67 8.60
CA ILE A 184 26.07 -1.95 8.42
C ILE A 184 25.00 -2.05 9.48
N TYR A 185 23.76 -2.24 9.06
CA TYR A 185 22.63 -2.50 9.95
C TYR A 185 22.11 -3.91 9.75
N VAL A 186 21.57 -4.50 10.81
CA VAL A 186 20.96 -5.82 10.82
C VAL A 186 19.54 -5.67 11.35
N LEU A 187 18.56 -6.03 10.54
CA LEU A 187 17.15 -6.00 10.93
C LEU A 187 16.67 -7.43 11.18
N ILE A 188 16.15 -7.66 12.38
CA ILE A 188 15.64 -8.96 12.83
C ILE A 188 14.14 -8.81 13.07
N GLU A 189 13.33 -9.46 12.23
CA GLU A 189 11.87 -9.48 12.40
C GLU A 189 11.44 -10.48 13.47
N SER A 190 11.98 -11.70 13.39
CA SER A 190 11.61 -12.82 14.27
C SER A 190 12.80 -13.28 15.12
N PRO A 191 12.59 -13.75 16.36
CA PRO A 191 13.70 -14.09 17.27
C PRO A 191 14.65 -15.14 16.70
N GLN A 192 15.94 -14.83 16.73
CA GLN A 192 17.05 -15.71 16.31
C GLN A 192 17.79 -16.29 17.53
N ASP A 193 18.72 -17.21 17.31
CA ASP A 193 19.43 -17.87 18.42
C ASP A 193 20.44 -16.91 19.06
N GLY A 194 20.02 -16.32 20.19
CA GLY A 194 20.81 -15.34 20.94
C GLY A 194 20.69 -13.90 20.43
N LEU A 195 19.67 -13.59 19.62
CA LEU A 195 19.40 -12.26 19.11
C LEU A 195 17.87 -12.05 18.98
N GLU A 196 17.34 -11.08 19.72
CA GLU A 196 15.90 -10.76 19.73
C GLU A 196 15.52 -9.90 18.51
N PRO A 197 14.21 -9.80 18.17
CA PRO A 197 13.73 -8.84 17.19
C PRO A 197 14.21 -7.42 17.50
N GLY A 198 14.57 -6.68 16.47
CA GLY A 198 15.06 -5.32 16.62
C GLY A 198 15.94 -4.86 15.46
N TYR A 199 16.34 -3.59 15.54
CA TYR A 199 17.28 -2.97 14.62
C TYR A 199 18.62 -2.80 15.31
N TYR A 200 19.65 -3.33 14.65
CA TYR A 200 21.00 -3.36 15.17
C TYR A 200 21.93 -2.62 14.22
N GLU A 201 22.85 -1.84 14.78
CA GLU A 201 24.02 -1.33 14.05
C GLU A 201 25.24 -2.19 14.38
N TYR A 202 26.04 -2.52 13.37
CA TYR A 202 27.36 -3.12 13.56
C TYR A 202 28.42 -2.03 13.77
N ASP A 203 28.98 -2.00 14.98
CA ASP A 203 30.14 -1.19 15.34
C ASP A 203 31.40 -1.85 14.74
N ALA A 204 31.78 -1.37 13.56
CA ALA A 204 32.88 -1.92 12.77
C ALA A 204 34.28 -1.72 13.38
N GLU A 205 34.41 -0.85 14.40
CA GLU A 205 35.66 -0.63 15.12
C GLU A 205 35.81 -1.59 16.30
N GLN A 206 34.72 -1.85 17.04
CA GLN A 206 34.72 -2.69 18.24
C GLN A 206 34.22 -4.12 17.98
N ASN A 207 33.78 -4.42 16.76
CA ASN A 207 33.27 -5.72 16.33
C ASN A 207 32.10 -6.23 17.20
N ARG A 208 31.03 -5.43 17.30
CA ARG A 208 29.83 -5.73 18.11
C ARG A 208 28.56 -5.21 17.45
N LEU A 209 27.41 -5.78 17.82
CA LEU A 209 26.09 -5.29 17.42
C LEU A 209 25.50 -4.41 18.54
N ILE A 210 24.95 -3.25 18.16
CA ILE A 210 24.28 -2.29 19.04
C ILE A 210 22.80 -2.30 18.68
N CYS A 211 21.95 -2.83 19.56
CA CYS A 211 20.49 -2.67 19.42
C CYS A 211 20.12 -1.22 19.70
N PHE A 212 19.57 -0.53 18.70
CA PHE A 212 19.10 0.85 18.86
C PHE A 212 17.58 0.97 18.84
N SER A 213 16.86 -0.08 18.43
CA SER A 213 15.41 -0.21 18.53
C SER A 213 15.03 -1.67 18.74
N ASP A 214 14.22 -1.96 19.76
CA ASP A 214 13.59 -3.27 20.01
C ASP A 214 12.14 -3.33 19.50
N GLU A 215 11.63 -2.24 18.94
CA GLU A 215 10.32 -2.18 18.29
C GLU A 215 10.45 -2.31 16.77
N VAL A 216 10.11 -3.49 16.24
CA VAL A 216 10.11 -3.75 14.79
C VAL A 216 8.76 -3.40 14.19
N ASP A 217 8.76 -2.46 13.25
CA ASP A 217 7.58 -2.13 12.45
C ASP A 217 7.58 -2.94 11.15
N VAL A 218 7.03 -4.15 11.22
CA VAL A 218 7.00 -5.10 10.09
C VAL A 218 6.27 -4.52 8.87
N GLU A 219 5.17 -3.80 9.08
CA GLU A 219 4.41 -3.22 7.97
C GLU A 219 5.17 -2.08 7.29
N GLN A 220 5.88 -1.25 8.08
CA GLN A 220 6.77 -0.25 7.51
C GLN A 220 7.94 -0.89 6.76
N LEU A 221 8.51 -2.00 7.25
CA LEU A 221 9.57 -2.72 6.55
C LEU A 221 9.10 -3.32 5.22
N LYS A 222 7.91 -3.92 5.19
CA LYS A 222 7.25 -4.38 3.96
C LYS A 222 7.15 -3.26 2.93
N TYR A 223 6.72 -2.07 3.37
CA TYR A 223 6.71 -0.88 2.52
C TYR A 223 8.12 -0.48 2.07
N CYS A 224 9.08 -0.37 2.99
CA CYS A 224 10.48 -0.06 2.67
C CYS A 224 11.06 -1.03 1.63
N PHE A 225 10.73 -2.31 1.67
CA PHE A 225 11.21 -3.30 0.71
C PHE A 225 10.34 -3.43 -0.54
N ASN A 226 9.19 -2.75 -0.58
CA ASN A 226 8.20 -2.85 -1.65
C ASN A 226 7.71 -4.30 -1.86
N GLN A 227 7.44 -5.01 -0.77
CA GLN A 227 7.00 -6.41 -0.74
C GLN A 227 5.87 -6.60 0.30
N GLU A 228 4.92 -7.51 0.06
CA GLU A 228 3.87 -7.88 1.04
C GLU A 228 4.38 -8.75 2.20
N GLU A 229 5.56 -9.34 2.03
CA GLU A 229 6.23 -10.18 3.01
C GLU A 229 7.68 -9.72 3.13
N MET A 230 8.32 -10.05 4.25
CA MET A 230 9.76 -9.79 4.38
C MET A 230 10.51 -10.52 3.27
N PRO A 231 11.49 -9.87 2.61
CA PRO A 231 12.11 -10.42 1.42
C PRO A 231 12.55 -11.88 1.57
N PHE A 232 11.85 -12.75 0.84
CA PHE A 232 12.11 -14.18 0.75
C PHE A 232 11.96 -14.99 2.06
N GLY A 233 11.34 -14.42 3.10
CA GLY A 233 11.22 -15.05 4.43
C GLY A 233 12.56 -15.17 5.17
N SER A 234 13.51 -14.26 4.92
CA SER A 234 14.88 -14.34 5.45
C SER A 234 14.96 -14.21 6.98
N SER A 235 15.96 -14.85 7.59
CA SER A 235 16.23 -14.75 9.04
C SER A 235 16.71 -13.36 9.48
N ALA A 236 17.44 -12.65 8.61
CA ALA A 236 17.92 -11.29 8.86
C ALA A 236 18.05 -10.50 7.56
N GLN A 237 17.84 -9.18 7.63
CA GLN A 237 18.13 -8.24 6.55
C GLN A 237 19.41 -7.47 6.89
N ILE A 238 20.45 -7.61 6.07
CA ILE A 238 21.66 -6.79 6.21
C ILE A 238 21.53 -5.54 5.33
N VAL A 239 21.52 -4.36 5.93
CA VAL A 239 21.46 -3.08 5.21
C VAL A 239 22.84 -2.46 5.18
N ILE A 240 23.38 -2.25 3.98
CA ILE A 240 24.59 -1.47 3.76
C ILE A 240 24.14 -0.03 3.50
N ALA A 241 24.44 0.87 4.43
CA ALA A 241 24.25 2.30 4.25
C ALA A 241 25.59 3.01 4.07
N ALA A 242 25.58 4.23 3.56
CA ALA A 242 26.79 5.02 3.35
C ALA A 242 26.60 6.48 3.72
N ASP A 243 27.58 7.03 4.45
CA ASP A 243 27.81 8.46 4.53
C ASP A 243 28.33 8.97 3.17
N LEU A 244 27.44 9.59 2.41
CA LEU A 244 27.73 10.07 1.07
C LEU A 244 28.57 11.36 1.05
N GLU A 245 28.93 11.94 2.19
CA GLU A 245 29.81 13.11 2.27
C GLU A 245 31.26 12.74 2.61
N ARG A 246 31.46 11.63 3.31
CA ARG A 246 32.77 11.22 3.83
C ARG A 246 33.83 10.99 2.75
N GLN A 247 33.55 10.19 1.73
CA GLN A 247 34.49 10.00 0.60
C GLN A 247 34.63 11.28 -0.26
N PRO A 248 33.52 11.97 -0.63
CA PRO A 248 33.61 13.22 -1.39
C PRO A 248 34.36 14.35 -0.72
N TYR A 249 34.46 14.37 0.61
CA TYR A 249 35.29 15.34 1.31
C TYR A 249 36.74 15.36 0.78
N LYS A 250 37.30 14.19 0.44
CA LYS A 250 38.64 14.06 -0.13
C LYS A 250 38.66 13.98 -1.65
N TYR A 251 37.65 13.33 -2.25
CA TYR A 251 37.67 12.94 -3.66
C TYR A 251 36.61 13.62 -4.54
N ALA A 252 35.88 14.60 -4.01
CA ALA A 252 34.74 15.27 -4.65
C ALA A 252 33.78 14.24 -5.29
N ASN A 253 33.27 14.50 -6.49
CA ASN A 253 32.39 13.58 -7.24
C ASN A 253 32.92 12.16 -7.40
N ARG A 254 34.25 11.97 -7.40
CA ARG A 254 34.83 10.63 -7.51
C ARG A 254 34.55 9.80 -6.26
N GLY A 255 34.41 10.46 -5.11
CA GLY A 255 34.09 9.85 -3.82
C GLY A 255 32.82 9.01 -3.87
N TYR A 256 31.75 9.50 -4.51
CA TYR A 256 30.51 8.73 -4.69
C TYR A 256 30.74 7.37 -5.34
N ARG A 257 31.53 7.33 -6.42
CA ARG A 257 31.88 6.07 -7.11
C ARG A 257 32.73 5.16 -6.25
N LEU A 258 33.64 5.71 -5.44
CA LEU A 258 34.48 4.92 -4.52
C LEU A 258 33.62 4.29 -3.42
N THR A 259 32.66 5.03 -2.87
CA THR A 259 31.68 4.51 -1.90
C THR A 259 30.89 3.33 -2.47
N LEU A 260 30.37 3.43 -3.70
CA LEU A 260 29.61 2.34 -4.33
C LEU A 260 30.46 1.10 -4.62
N ILE A 261 31.73 1.28 -5.01
CA ILE A 261 32.68 0.17 -5.19
C ILE A 261 32.93 -0.54 -3.86
N GLU A 262 33.13 0.24 -2.80
CA GLU A 262 33.32 -0.29 -1.44
C GLU A 262 32.10 -1.09 -0.99
N ALA A 263 30.88 -0.60 -1.22
CA ALA A 263 29.65 -1.32 -0.93
C ALA A 263 29.56 -2.65 -1.69
N GLY A 264 30.01 -2.69 -2.96
CA GLY A 264 30.10 -3.92 -3.74
C GLY A 264 31.09 -4.94 -3.17
N HIS A 265 32.21 -4.50 -2.57
CA HIS A 265 33.14 -5.40 -1.87
C HIS A 265 32.50 -6.00 -0.62
N VAL A 266 31.82 -5.17 0.17
CA VAL A 266 31.08 -5.61 1.37
C VAL A 266 30.02 -6.65 1.00
N ALA A 267 29.24 -6.38 -0.05
CA ALA A 267 28.20 -7.27 -0.53
C ALA A 267 28.75 -8.64 -0.98
N GLU A 268 29.84 -8.66 -1.75
CA GLU A 268 30.47 -9.92 -2.17
C GLU A 268 31.06 -10.68 -0.97
N ASN A 269 31.68 -10.00 0.01
CA ASN A 269 32.16 -10.65 1.23
C ASN A 269 31.02 -11.33 2.01
N ILE A 270 29.87 -10.66 2.16
CA ILE A 270 28.66 -11.24 2.77
C ILE A 270 28.22 -12.48 1.99
N SER A 271 28.09 -12.37 0.67
CA SER A 271 27.68 -13.47 -0.21
C SER A 271 28.63 -14.67 -0.15
N LEU A 272 29.94 -14.45 -0.12
CA LEU A 272 30.95 -15.51 -0.04
C LEU A 272 30.97 -16.20 1.33
N TYR A 273 30.90 -15.44 2.42
CA TYR A 273 30.83 -16.01 3.77
C TYR A 273 29.54 -16.82 3.95
N CYS A 274 28.39 -16.31 3.50
CA CYS A 274 27.14 -17.06 3.54
C CYS A 274 27.28 -18.39 2.79
N ALA A 275 27.82 -18.37 1.56
CA ALA A 275 28.02 -19.57 0.76
C ALA A 275 28.98 -20.58 1.40
N GLU A 276 30.02 -20.12 2.10
CA GLU A 276 30.93 -20.98 2.88
C GLU A 276 30.20 -21.67 4.04
N GLN A 277 29.34 -20.93 4.76
CA GLN A 277 28.59 -21.44 5.92
C GLN A 277 27.33 -22.23 5.55
N GLY A 278 27.05 -22.43 4.26
CA GLY A 278 25.82 -23.08 3.79
C GLY A 278 24.55 -22.23 3.97
N LEU A 279 24.71 -20.91 4.12
CA LEU A 279 23.63 -19.93 4.16
C LEU A 279 23.36 -19.39 2.74
N GLY A 280 22.14 -18.94 2.52
CA GLY A 280 21.74 -18.18 1.34
C GLY A 280 21.85 -16.69 1.57
N ALA A 281 22.04 -15.93 0.47
CA ALA A 281 21.96 -14.48 0.46
C ALA A 281 21.37 -14.02 -0.88
N CYS A 282 20.69 -12.86 -0.91
CA CYS A 282 20.28 -12.23 -2.17
C CYS A 282 20.44 -10.72 -2.08
N GLU A 283 21.28 -10.15 -2.93
CA GLU A 283 21.45 -8.70 -3.01
C GLU A 283 20.22 -8.03 -3.66
N MET A 284 19.68 -7.03 -2.98
CA MET A 284 18.53 -6.23 -3.38
C MET A 284 18.91 -4.75 -3.49
N GLY A 285 18.94 -4.25 -4.73
CA GLY A 285 19.16 -2.83 -5.03
C GLY A 285 17.88 -2.02 -5.26
N GLY A 286 16.70 -2.65 -5.20
CA GLY A 286 15.40 -1.97 -5.32
C GLY A 286 14.67 -1.98 -3.99
N VAL A 287 14.91 -0.96 -3.16
CA VAL A 287 14.25 -0.73 -1.88
C VAL A 287 13.93 0.75 -1.76
N GLN A 288 12.85 1.14 -1.10
CA GLN A 288 12.50 2.55 -0.96
C GLN A 288 13.50 3.29 -0.06
N ASP A 289 14.47 3.96 -0.67
CA ASP A 289 15.63 4.56 0.01
C ASP A 289 15.23 5.54 1.10
N LYS A 290 14.29 6.45 0.79
CA LYS A 290 13.85 7.50 1.71
C LYS A 290 13.02 6.92 2.88
N PRO A 291 11.99 6.07 2.66
CA PRO A 291 11.32 5.36 3.74
C PRO A 291 12.27 4.53 4.61
N LEU A 292 13.21 3.77 4.02
CA LEU A 292 14.16 2.96 4.79
C LEU A 292 15.14 3.83 5.60
N LYS A 293 15.60 4.94 5.02
CA LYS A 293 16.40 5.95 5.74
C LYS A 293 15.67 6.49 6.96
N GLN A 294 14.37 6.75 6.83
CA GLN A 294 13.52 7.26 7.92
C GLN A 294 13.28 6.19 8.99
N GLU A 295 12.97 4.95 8.60
CA GLU A 295 12.73 3.84 9.53
C GLU A 295 13.98 3.46 10.33
N LEU A 296 15.17 3.58 9.73
CA LEU A 296 16.46 3.39 10.41
C LEU A 296 16.96 4.65 11.13
N GLU A 297 16.16 5.72 11.18
CA GLU A 297 16.49 7.00 11.83
C GLU A 297 17.84 7.61 11.39
N LEU A 298 18.22 7.40 10.12
CA LEU A 298 19.52 7.83 9.60
C LEU A 298 19.56 9.35 9.41
N SER A 299 20.46 10.02 10.12
CA SER A 299 20.67 11.47 10.00
C SER A 299 21.58 11.88 8.83
N GLY A 300 21.55 13.16 8.47
CA GLY A 300 22.43 13.75 7.45
C GLY A 300 22.34 13.05 6.08
N ASN A 301 23.48 12.97 5.40
CA ASN A 301 23.62 12.34 4.09
C ASN A 301 24.01 10.84 4.16
N ILE A 302 23.53 10.15 5.19
CA ILE A 302 23.64 8.69 5.29
C ILE A 302 22.45 8.05 4.58
N TRP A 303 22.70 7.25 3.54
CA TRP A 303 21.66 6.63 2.73
C TRP A 303 21.82 5.11 2.66
N PRO A 304 20.74 4.33 2.70
CA PRO A 304 20.81 2.91 2.33
C PRO A 304 21.28 2.78 0.88
N ILE A 305 22.13 1.80 0.61
CA ILE A 305 22.73 1.54 -0.71
C ILE A 305 22.33 0.16 -1.23
N LEU A 306 22.32 -0.84 -0.35
CA LEU A 306 22.02 -2.22 -0.69
C LEU A 306 21.43 -2.95 0.51
N VAL A 307 20.46 -3.82 0.27
CA VAL A 307 19.90 -4.71 1.28
C VAL A 307 20.18 -6.16 0.88
N ILE A 308 20.55 -6.99 1.85
CA ILE A 308 20.91 -8.40 1.64
C ILE A 308 20.16 -9.25 2.67
N PRO A 309 18.98 -9.79 2.33
CA PRO A 309 18.37 -10.89 3.06
C PRO A 309 19.33 -12.08 3.16
N VAL A 310 19.47 -12.63 4.36
CA VAL A 310 20.29 -13.82 4.67
C VAL A 310 19.53 -14.82 5.53
N GLY A 311 19.84 -16.10 5.38
CA GLY A 311 19.18 -17.18 6.10
C GLY A 311 19.59 -18.56 5.61
N TYR A 312 19.03 -19.60 6.20
CA TYR A 312 19.19 -20.96 5.68
C TYR A 312 18.31 -21.14 4.43
N PRO A 313 18.83 -21.65 3.30
CA PRO A 313 18.03 -21.89 2.10
C PRO A 313 16.83 -22.82 2.39
N GLY A 314 15.66 -22.50 1.83
CA GLY A 314 14.48 -23.35 1.85
C GLY A 314 14.54 -24.49 0.84
N ASP A 315 13.69 -25.51 1.03
CA ASP A 315 13.65 -26.73 0.21
C ASP A 315 12.94 -26.55 -1.16
N PHE A 316 12.32 -25.39 -1.41
CA PHE A 316 11.51 -25.15 -2.60
C PHE A 316 11.93 -23.86 -3.31
N GLU A 317 12.12 -23.92 -4.63
CA GLU A 317 12.00 -22.71 -5.44
C GLU A 317 10.51 -22.38 -5.51
N SER A 318 10.09 -21.27 -4.90
CA SER A 318 8.73 -20.80 -5.09
C SER A 318 8.58 -20.38 -6.55
N ASP A 319 7.76 -21.09 -7.33
CA ASP A 319 7.18 -20.54 -8.56
C ASP A 319 6.33 -19.34 -8.16
N GLN A 320 6.96 -18.16 -8.05
CA GLN A 320 6.26 -16.95 -7.68
C GLN A 320 5.28 -16.61 -8.81
N PHE A 321 3.99 -16.58 -8.47
CA PHE A 321 2.96 -16.10 -9.36
C PHE A 321 3.34 -14.70 -9.88
N ASN A 322 3.51 -14.57 -11.20
CA ASN A 322 3.98 -13.33 -11.79
C ASN A 322 2.82 -12.32 -11.90
N LYS A 323 2.62 -11.56 -10.82
CA LYS A 323 1.59 -10.52 -10.68
C LYS A 323 1.70 -9.43 -11.76
N ILE A 324 2.92 -9.06 -12.17
CA ILE A 324 3.14 -8.06 -13.23
C ILE A 324 2.57 -8.57 -14.55
N ARG A 325 2.96 -9.79 -14.95
CA ARG A 325 2.46 -10.42 -16.19
C ARG A 325 0.96 -10.63 -16.16
N PHE A 326 0.42 -10.99 -14.99
CA PHE A 326 -1.03 -11.08 -14.81
C PHE A 326 -1.71 -9.74 -15.13
N VAL A 327 -1.23 -8.63 -14.57
CA VAL A 327 -1.78 -7.30 -14.83
C VAL A 327 -1.67 -6.94 -16.31
N GLU A 328 -0.50 -7.15 -16.94
CA GLU A 328 -0.31 -6.92 -18.38
C GLU A 328 -1.32 -7.69 -19.25
N TRP A 329 -1.72 -8.90 -18.84
CA TRP A 329 -2.69 -9.71 -19.58
C TRP A 329 -4.16 -9.36 -19.29
N HIS A 330 -4.46 -8.78 -18.12
CA HIS A 330 -5.84 -8.52 -17.69
C HIS A 330 -6.28 -7.06 -17.87
N VAL A 331 -5.33 -6.14 -18.08
CA VAL A 331 -5.61 -4.73 -18.31
C VAL A 331 -5.43 -4.38 -19.79
N GLY A 332 -6.39 -3.67 -20.38
CA GLY A 332 -6.28 -3.15 -21.74
C GLY A 332 -7.62 -2.73 -22.33
N THR A 333 -7.59 -2.08 -23.49
CA THR A 333 -8.78 -1.54 -24.17
C THR A 333 -9.86 -2.60 -24.43
N ASP A 334 -9.45 -3.82 -24.79
CA ASP A 334 -10.34 -4.95 -25.09
C ASP A 334 -10.56 -5.91 -23.91
N ARG A 335 -10.09 -5.54 -22.71
CA ARG A 335 -10.23 -6.34 -21.49
C ARG A 335 -11.34 -5.76 -20.59
N PRO A 336 -11.87 -6.53 -19.62
CA PRO A 336 -12.77 -6.01 -18.58
C PRO A 336 -12.22 -4.79 -17.86
N VAL A 337 -10.97 -4.88 -17.41
CA VAL A 337 -10.23 -3.77 -16.79
C VAL A 337 -9.53 -2.98 -17.88
N LYS A 338 -9.82 -1.68 -17.98
CA LYS A 338 -9.38 -0.81 -19.08
C LYS A 338 -8.01 -0.22 -18.85
N ASN A 339 -7.80 0.38 -17.69
CA ASN A 339 -6.54 1.02 -17.31
C ASN A 339 -6.25 0.78 -15.84
N VAL A 340 -4.98 0.87 -15.46
CA VAL A 340 -4.51 0.85 -14.08
C VAL A 340 -3.45 1.93 -13.90
N TRP A 341 -3.44 2.57 -12.75
CA TRP A 341 -2.37 3.48 -12.35
C TRP A 341 -2.22 3.45 -10.84
N THR A 342 -1.06 3.88 -10.36
CA THR A 342 -0.77 3.96 -8.94
C THR A 342 -0.81 5.39 -8.43
N ARG A 343 -1.03 5.50 -7.13
CA ARG A 343 -0.98 6.72 -6.34
C ARG A 343 0.01 6.47 -5.21
N VAL A 344 1.05 7.29 -5.16
CA VAL A 344 2.00 7.32 -4.04
C VAL A 344 1.59 8.50 -3.16
N PHE A 345 1.43 8.26 -1.86
CA PHE A 345 1.03 9.26 -0.86
C PHE A 345 2.22 9.89 -0.12
N ASP A 346 3.41 9.83 -0.75
CA ASP A 346 4.67 10.36 -0.25
C ASP A 346 4.98 9.97 1.20
N GLY A 347 5.45 10.92 2.03
CA GLY A 347 5.88 10.67 3.40
C GLY A 347 4.75 10.52 4.41
N ASP A 348 3.51 10.75 4.00
CA ASP A 348 2.34 10.66 4.89
C ASP A 348 1.71 9.27 4.88
N GLY A 349 2.05 8.39 3.93
CA GLY A 349 1.58 7.00 3.86
C GLY A 349 2.70 5.97 3.98
N SER A 350 2.35 4.78 4.46
CA SER A 350 3.21 3.58 4.54
C SER A 350 2.77 2.49 3.54
N PHE A 351 2.14 2.89 2.44
CA PHE A 351 1.57 1.99 1.45
C PHE A 351 1.40 2.65 0.09
N PHE A 352 1.22 1.82 -0.93
CA PHE A 352 0.82 2.21 -2.28
C PHE A 352 -0.69 2.08 -2.44
N GLY A 353 -1.30 3.06 -3.11
CA GLY A 353 -2.65 2.94 -3.64
C GLY A 353 -2.61 2.64 -5.14
N ALA A 354 -3.53 1.83 -5.64
CA ALA A 354 -3.73 1.65 -7.07
C ALA A 354 -5.19 1.87 -7.41
N THR A 355 -5.44 2.44 -8.58
CA THR A 355 -6.79 2.63 -9.12
C THR A 355 -6.87 1.98 -10.49
N THR A 356 -7.93 1.21 -10.72
CA THR A 356 -8.28 0.66 -12.02
C THR A 356 -9.56 1.30 -12.55
N THR A 357 -9.76 1.14 -13.86
CA THR A 357 -11.01 1.51 -14.51
C THR A 357 -11.64 0.31 -15.17
N TYR A 358 -12.96 0.26 -15.14
CA TYR A 358 -13.76 -0.69 -15.89
C TYR A 358 -14.97 0.05 -16.48
N LEU A 359 -15.67 -0.59 -17.42
CA LEU A 359 -16.91 -0.03 -17.96
C LEU A 359 -18.09 -0.68 -17.26
N ASP A 360 -19.04 0.13 -16.80
CA ASP A 360 -20.35 -0.38 -16.42
C ASP A 360 -21.13 -0.86 -17.66
N GLU A 361 -22.31 -1.44 -17.43
CA GLU A 361 -23.20 -1.90 -18.50
C GLU A 361 -23.67 -0.81 -19.48
N ASN A 362 -23.60 0.48 -19.09
CA ASN A 362 -23.95 1.63 -19.92
C ASN A 362 -22.73 2.18 -20.69
N GLY A 363 -21.55 1.59 -20.49
CA GLY A 363 -20.30 2.02 -21.09
C GLY A 363 -19.68 3.23 -20.38
N ASN A 364 -20.14 3.60 -19.18
CA ASN A 364 -19.50 4.66 -18.41
C ASN A 364 -18.27 4.11 -17.68
N ILE A 365 -17.26 4.97 -17.53
CA ILE A 365 -16.04 4.63 -16.78
C ILE A 365 -16.36 4.62 -15.29
N GLN A 366 -16.08 3.49 -14.66
CA GLN A 366 -16.13 3.28 -13.22
C GLN A 366 -14.73 3.00 -12.68
N TYR A 367 -14.56 3.17 -11.37
CA TYR A 367 -13.29 3.04 -10.69
C TYR A 367 -13.34 1.95 -9.63
N ALA A 368 -12.22 1.26 -9.44
CA ALA A 368 -11.97 0.37 -8.31
C ALA A 368 -10.54 0.64 -7.81
N GLY A 369 -10.23 0.33 -6.55
CA GLY A 369 -8.91 0.62 -6.03
C GLY A 369 -8.54 -0.18 -4.81
N ALA A 370 -7.26 -0.48 -4.70
CA ALA A 370 -6.73 -1.29 -3.61
C ALA A 370 -5.46 -0.66 -3.05
N THR A 371 -5.11 -1.06 -1.85
CA THR A 371 -3.89 -0.64 -1.15
C THR A 371 -3.01 -1.83 -0.81
N SER A 372 -1.71 -1.58 -0.69
CA SER A 372 -0.69 -2.59 -0.34
C SER A 372 0.63 -1.93 0.07
N PRO A 373 1.43 -2.55 0.95
CA PRO A 373 2.82 -2.16 1.16
C PRO A 373 3.71 -2.31 -0.09
N SER A 374 3.26 -3.04 -1.11
CA SER A 374 3.98 -3.21 -2.39
C SER A 374 3.20 -2.64 -3.58
N TYR A 375 3.93 -1.95 -4.46
CA TYR A 375 3.44 -1.43 -5.74
C TYR A 375 2.79 -2.53 -6.59
N VAL A 376 3.49 -3.67 -6.76
CA VAL A 376 3.03 -4.75 -7.64
C VAL A 376 1.74 -5.35 -7.09
N ASP A 377 1.66 -5.50 -5.77
CA ASP A 377 0.48 -6.02 -5.10
C ASP A 377 -0.69 -5.05 -5.09
N ALA A 378 -0.47 -3.75 -4.89
CA ALA A 378 -1.54 -2.75 -5.00
C ALA A 378 -2.20 -2.81 -6.40
N VAL A 379 -1.39 -2.79 -7.45
CA VAL A 379 -1.85 -2.87 -8.85
C VAL A 379 -2.57 -4.18 -9.13
N PHE A 380 -2.01 -5.30 -8.67
CA PHE A 380 -2.62 -6.61 -8.82
C PHE A 380 -3.98 -6.72 -8.12
N LYS A 381 -4.05 -6.32 -6.84
CA LYS A 381 -5.29 -6.30 -6.04
C LYS A 381 -6.34 -5.39 -6.70
N ALA A 382 -5.97 -4.19 -7.14
CA ALA A 382 -6.89 -3.27 -7.80
C ALA A 382 -7.38 -3.80 -9.16
N THR A 383 -6.57 -4.62 -9.85
CA THR A 383 -6.97 -5.31 -11.09
C THR A 383 -7.99 -6.41 -10.80
N ILE A 384 -7.78 -7.21 -9.76
CA ILE A 384 -8.75 -8.21 -9.31
C ILE A 384 -10.05 -7.54 -8.89
N GLU A 385 -10.01 -6.47 -8.11
CA GLU A 385 -11.21 -5.73 -7.72
C GLU A 385 -11.91 -5.11 -8.94
N GLY A 386 -11.18 -4.48 -9.86
CA GLY A 386 -11.77 -3.96 -11.10
C GLY A 386 -12.47 -5.04 -11.93
N TYR A 387 -11.91 -6.25 -11.97
CA TYR A 387 -12.54 -7.40 -12.64
C TYR A 387 -13.78 -7.91 -11.89
N GLU A 388 -13.71 -8.02 -10.57
CA GLU A 388 -14.84 -8.37 -9.70
C GLU A 388 -16.02 -7.41 -9.94
N ARG A 389 -15.73 -6.12 -9.96
CA ARG A 389 -16.69 -5.05 -10.21
C ARG A 389 -17.30 -5.14 -11.60
N TYR A 390 -16.47 -5.39 -12.62
CA TYR A 390 -16.97 -5.65 -13.97
C TYR A 390 -17.92 -6.86 -14.00
N GLN A 391 -17.52 -8.01 -13.44
CA GLN A 391 -18.35 -9.23 -13.44
C GLN A 391 -19.68 -9.02 -12.71
N SER A 392 -19.68 -8.23 -11.65
CA SER A 392 -20.87 -7.88 -10.87
C SER A 392 -21.85 -6.97 -11.61
N SER A 393 -21.45 -6.40 -12.75
CA SER A 393 -22.32 -5.68 -13.68
C SER A 393 -22.91 -6.56 -14.79
N GLN A 394 -22.43 -7.80 -14.96
CA GLN A 394 -22.86 -8.70 -16.02
C GLN A 394 -24.11 -9.49 -15.61
N VAL A 395 -25.29 -8.90 -15.83
CA VAL A 395 -26.57 -9.47 -15.39
C VAL A 395 -26.91 -10.79 -16.08
N ARG A 396 -27.17 -11.82 -15.26
CA ARG A 396 -27.79 -13.09 -15.68
C ARG A 396 -29.22 -13.17 -15.14
N VAL A 397 -30.18 -13.45 -16.02
CA VAL A 397 -31.58 -13.71 -15.67
C VAL A 397 -31.90 -15.16 -16.01
N ASP A 398 -32.22 -15.94 -14.99
CA ASP A 398 -32.55 -17.37 -15.11
C ASP A 398 -34.07 -17.60 -15.14
N PHE A 399 -34.86 -16.67 -14.60
CA PHE A 399 -36.33 -16.67 -14.66
C PHE A 399 -36.88 -15.25 -14.60
N ARG A 400 -37.97 -14.95 -15.32
CA ARG A 400 -38.71 -13.68 -15.22
C ARG A 400 -40.18 -13.98 -14.96
N GLY A 401 -40.73 -13.45 -13.87
CA GLY A 401 -42.09 -13.74 -13.44
C GLY A 401 -42.39 -13.24 -12.02
N CYS A 402 -43.61 -13.49 -11.56
CA CYS A 402 -44.04 -13.21 -10.19
C CYS A 402 -43.45 -14.23 -9.21
N ALA A 403 -43.33 -13.88 -7.92
CA ALA A 403 -42.81 -14.79 -6.90
C ALA A 403 -43.63 -16.09 -6.78
N SER A 404 -44.94 -16.01 -7.02
CA SER A 404 -45.87 -17.15 -7.04
C SER A 404 -45.65 -18.12 -8.22
N GLN A 405 -44.92 -17.69 -9.26
CA GLN A 405 -44.64 -18.46 -10.46
C GLN A 405 -43.21 -19.03 -10.50
N VAL A 406 -42.38 -18.69 -9.51
CA VAL A 406 -41.01 -19.17 -9.45
C VAL A 406 -41.02 -20.71 -9.30
N PRO A 407 -40.27 -21.46 -10.13
CA PRO A 407 -40.33 -22.94 -10.13
C PRO A 407 -39.90 -23.63 -8.83
N GLY A 408 -39.19 -22.93 -7.94
CA GLY A 408 -38.61 -23.48 -6.71
C GLY A 408 -38.63 -22.50 -5.54
N LYS A 409 -37.72 -22.71 -4.58
CA LYS A 409 -37.52 -21.78 -3.46
C LYS A 409 -37.02 -20.43 -3.99
N TRP A 410 -37.39 -19.36 -3.30
CA TRP A 410 -36.89 -18.02 -3.62
C TRP A 410 -36.53 -17.23 -2.36
N LEU A 411 -35.59 -16.30 -2.51
CA LEU A 411 -35.13 -15.39 -1.46
C LEU A 411 -36.12 -14.23 -1.33
N ASP A 412 -36.69 -14.04 -0.14
CA ASP A 412 -37.65 -12.96 0.10
C ASP A 412 -36.96 -11.61 0.36
N PRO A 413 -37.04 -10.63 -0.57
CA PRO A 413 -36.37 -9.34 -0.40
C PRO A 413 -36.88 -8.58 0.83
N ARG A 414 -38.09 -8.87 1.33
CA ARG A 414 -38.62 -8.24 2.55
C ARG A 414 -37.92 -8.70 3.83
N VAL A 415 -37.15 -9.78 3.76
CA VAL A 415 -36.32 -10.26 4.88
C VAL A 415 -34.91 -9.70 4.74
N TYR A 416 -34.32 -9.83 3.55
CA TYR A 416 -32.90 -9.53 3.34
C TYR A 416 -32.63 -8.03 3.11
N PHE A 417 -33.44 -7.36 2.28
CA PHE A 417 -33.27 -5.94 1.93
C PHE A 417 -34.61 -5.20 2.05
N PRO A 418 -35.21 -5.14 3.26
CA PRO A 418 -36.53 -4.58 3.41
C PRO A 418 -36.53 -3.09 3.11
N LEU A 419 -37.52 -2.68 2.32
CA LEU A 419 -37.92 -1.30 2.09
C LEU A 419 -39.41 -1.19 2.36
N THR A 420 -39.83 -0.10 3.00
CA THR A 420 -41.26 0.27 3.07
C THR A 420 -41.74 0.79 1.71
N GLU A 421 -43.06 0.87 1.51
CA GLU A 421 -43.63 1.44 0.28
C GLU A 421 -43.21 2.90 0.07
N GLU A 422 -43.07 3.67 1.16
CA GLU A 422 -42.58 5.04 1.12
C GLU A 422 -41.10 5.09 0.69
N GLN A 423 -40.25 4.26 1.28
CA GLN A 423 -38.83 4.19 0.91
C GLN A 423 -38.65 3.78 -0.55
N ALA A 424 -39.37 2.75 -1.01
CA ALA A 424 -39.33 2.32 -2.41
C ALA A 424 -39.65 3.48 -3.36
N LYS A 425 -40.71 4.25 -3.06
CA LYS A 425 -41.08 5.45 -3.82
C LYS A 425 -39.98 6.51 -3.84
N LYS A 426 -39.37 6.81 -2.68
CA LYS A 426 -38.30 7.83 -2.58
C LYS A 426 -37.01 7.39 -3.27
N CYS A 427 -36.65 6.12 -3.18
CA CYS A 427 -35.52 5.53 -3.90
C CYS A 427 -35.78 5.40 -5.40
N GLY A 428 -37.02 5.60 -5.88
CA GLY A 428 -37.36 5.45 -7.30
C GLY A 428 -37.37 3.99 -7.78
N VAL A 429 -37.72 3.06 -6.89
CA VAL A 429 -37.90 1.63 -7.19
C VAL A 429 -39.36 1.22 -6.93
N LYS A 430 -39.75 0.03 -7.41
CA LYS A 430 -41.05 -0.56 -7.10
C LYS A 430 -41.03 -1.22 -5.73
N PHE A 431 -42.11 -1.02 -4.98
CA PHE A 431 -42.35 -1.80 -3.77
C PHE A 431 -42.63 -3.26 -4.15
N PHE A 432 -41.90 -4.20 -3.54
CA PHE A 432 -42.01 -5.61 -3.87
C PHE A 432 -43.34 -6.20 -3.38
N THR A 433 -44.06 -6.86 -4.30
CA THR A 433 -45.24 -7.68 -3.99
C THR A 433 -45.08 -9.05 -4.65
N ASN A 434 -45.78 -10.07 -4.14
CA ASN A 434 -45.66 -11.43 -4.68
C ASN A 434 -46.14 -11.52 -6.15
N ASP A 435 -46.95 -10.55 -6.61
CA ASP A 435 -47.49 -10.47 -7.97
C ASP A 435 -46.67 -9.55 -8.89
N LEU A 436 -45.63 -8.89 -8.38
CA LEU A 436 -44.75 -8.06 -9.19
C LEU A 436 -43.86 -8.95 -10.08
N VAL A 437 -43.86 -8.69 -11.39
CA VAL A 437 -43.02 -9.40 -12.36
C VAL A 437 -41.61 -8.83 -12.31
N ILE A 438 -40.65 -9.63 -11.85
CA ILE A 438 -39.23 -9.24 -11.76
C ILE A 438 -38.32 -10.30 -12.36
N ASN A 439 -37.03 -9.97 -12.48
CA ASN A 439 -35.97 -10.89 -12.88
C ASN A 439 -35.44 -11.65 -11.66
N TRP A 440 -35.16 -12.93 -11.87
CA TRP A 440 -34.62 -13.84 -10.87
C TRP A 440 -33.37 -14.55 -11.39
N THR A 441 -32.40 -14.72 -10.52
CA THR A 441 -31.13 -15.39 -10.77
C THR A 441 -31.04 -16.63 -9.88
N LEU A 442 -30.62 -17.75 -10.47
CA LEU A 442 -30.44 -19.01 -9.76
C LEU A 442 -29.15 -18.96 -8.94
N GLY A 443 -29.26 -19.34 -7.67
CA GLY A 443 -28.16 -19.50 -6.73
C GLY A 443 -28.28 -20.80 -5.94
N THR A 444 -27.45 -20.91 -4.90
CA THR A 444 -27.36 -22.07 -4.01
C THR A 444 -27.72 -21.64 -2.59
N ASN A 445 -28.65 -22.36 -1.98
CA ASN A 445 -29.09 -22.15 -0.61
C ASN A 445 -28.13 -22.81 0.38
N TYR A 446 -28.25 -22.48 1.66
CA TYR A 446 -27.37 -22.99 2.73
C TYR A 446 -27.39 -24.52 2.90
N ASP A 447 -28.48 -25.17 2.46
CA ASP A 447 -28.65 -26.63 2.46
C ASP A 447 -28.18 -27.29 1.15
N GLY A 448 -27.56 -26.51 0.24
CA GLY A 448 -27.12 -26.95 -1.08
C GLY A 448 -28.22 -27.02 -2.14
N SER A 449 -29.48 -26.73 -1.79
CA SER A 449 -30.58 -26.72 -2.77
C SER A 449 -30.58 -25.46 -3.64
N GLU A 450 -31.21 -25.55 -4.81
CA GLU A 450 -31.41 -24.40 -5.69
C GLU A 450 -32.36 -23.37 -5.06
N ILE A 451 -32.02 -22.09 -5.23
CA ILE A 451 -32.85 -20.96 -4.78
C ILE A 451 -32.78 -19.82 -5.81
N TYR A 452 -33.93 -19.21 -6.10
CA TYR A 452 -34.03 -18.05 -6.97
C TYR A 452 -33.95 -16.75 -6.17
N ILE A 453 -33.11 -15.83 -6.61
CA ILE A 453 -32.83 -14.57 -5.92
C ILE A 453 -33.22 -13.42 -6.86
N PRO A 454 -33.91 -12.36 -6.40
CA PRO A 454 -34.17 -11.20 -7.23
C PRO A 454 -32.88 -10.67 -7.85
N SER A 455 -32.81 -10.59 -9.18
CA SER A 455 -31.57 -10.22 -9.87
C SER A 455 -31.10 -8.80 -9.51
N ASP A 456 -32.00 -7.91 -9.10
CA ASP A 456 -31.71 -6.56 -8.60
C ASP A 456 -30.87 -6.55 -7.32
N LEU A 457 -30.97 -7.63 -6.53
CA LEU A 457 -30.15 -7.82 -5.33
C LEU A 457 -28.80 -8.45 -5.68
N VAL A 458 -28.67 -9.12 -6.83
CA VAL A 458 -27.45 -9.86 -7.21
C VAL A 458 -26.47 -8.98 -7.96
N TYR A 459 -26.96 -8.08 -8.79
CA TYR A 459 -26.15 -7.27 -9.70
C TYR A 459 -26.41 -5.79 -9.45
N TYR A 460 -25.39 -4.95 -9.61
CA TYR A 460 -25.54 -3.50 -9.50
C TYR A 460 -25.54 -2.77 -10.87
N GLY A 461 -25.38 -3.50 -11.96
CA GLY A 461 -25.52 -3.01 -13.34
C GLY A 461 -26.75 -3.57 -14.02
N GLN A 462 -27.95 -3.39 -13.45
CA GLN A 462 -29.21 -3.72 -14.13
C GLN A 462 -29.62 -2.57 -15.05
N LYS A 463 -30.02 -2.89 -16.30
CA LYS A 463 -30.68 -1.93 -17.22
C LYS A 463 -31.95 -1.36 -16.61
N ASN A 464 -32.51 -0.32 -17.22
CA ASN A 464 -33.82 0.27 -16.87
C ASN A 464 -34.96 -0.77 -16.95
N ASP A 465 -35.04 -1.66 -15.96
CA ASP A 465 -36.21 -2.50 -15.69
C ASP A 465 -37.22 -1.63 -14.94
N GLU A 466 -38.38 -1.42 -15.57
CA GLU A 466 -39.48 -0.65 -15.00
C GLU A 466 -40.00 -1.22 -13.68
N ASN A 467 -39.73 -2.51 -13.42
CA ASN A 467 -40.12 -3.22 -12.21
C ASN A 467 -38.98 -3.42 -11.20
N ARG A 468 -37.86 -2.69 -11.35
CA ARG A 468 -36.74 -2.75 -10.42
C ARG A 468 -37.20 -2.54 -8.98
N ILE A 469 -36.75 -3.41 -8.06
CA ILE A 469 -37.11 -3.33 -6.64
C ILE A 469 -35.98 -2.80 -5.75
N TYR A 470 -34.74 -2.79 -6.24
CA TYR A 470 -33.58 -2.36 -5.48
C TYR A 470 -32.43 -1.93 -6.41
N TYR A 471 -31.53 -1.07 -5.91
CA TYR A 471 -30.25 -0.78 -6.55
C TYR A 471 -29.18 -1.61 -5.85
N GLY A 472 -28.77 -2.72 -6.45
CA GLY A 472 -27.72 -3.56 -5.89
C GLY A 472 -26.45 -2.77 -5.58
N ASN A 473 -25.73 -3.22 -4.55
CA ASN A 473 -24.38 -2.74 -4.23
C ASN A 473 -23.38 -3.91 -4.27
N SER A 474 -22.11 -3.64 -4.00
CA SER A 474 -21.03 -4.65 -4.03
C SER A 474 -20.91 -5.48 -2.76
N SER A 475 -21.71 -5.21 -1.73
CA SER A 475 -21.53 -5.87 -0.44
C SER A 475 -21.74 -7.38 -0.56
N GLY A 476 -20.79 -8.13 -0.01
CA GLY A 476 -20.80 -9.58 -0.07
C GLY A 476 -20.44 -10.12 -1.45
N ILE A 477 -19.71 -9.34 -2.25
CA ILE A 477 -19.06 -9.80 -3.47
C ILE A 477 -17.57 -9.90 -3.17
N ALA A 478 -16.93 -10.98 -3.61
CA ALA A 478 -15.48 -11.07 -3.59
C ALA A 478 -14.95 -11.89 -4.77
N ALA A 479 -13.72 -11.59 -5.16
CA ALA A 479 -12.96 -12.34 -6.15
C ALA A 479 -11.72 -13.04 -5.57
N HIS A 480 -11.45 -14.24 -6.07
CA HIS A 480 -10.22 -15.00 -5.80
C HIS A 480 -9.98 -16.07 -6.88
N PHE A 481 -8.79 -16.66 -6.97
CA PHE A 481 -8.54 -17.79 -7.88
C PHE A 481 -9.13 -19.12 -7.37
N ASP A 482 -9.47 -19.16 -6.09
CA ASP A 482 -10.12 -20.28 -5.42
C ASP A 482 -11.53 -19.86 -4.96
N PHE A 483 -12.52 -20.71 -5.26
CA PHE A 483 -13.93 -20.37 -5.05
C PHE A 483 -14.29 -20.30 -3.55
N ASP A 484 -13.73 -21.18 -2.73
CA ASP A 484 -14.02 -21.23 -1.29
C ASP A 484 -13.38 -20.04 -0.57
N GLU A 485 -12.17 -19.62 -0.97
CA GLU A 485 -11.56 -18.41 -0.45
C GLU A 485 -12.29 -17.13 -0.93
N ALA A 486 -12.81 -17.09 -2.17
CA ALA A 486 -13.70 -16.00 -2.60
C ALA A 486 -14.94 -15.94 -1.71
N LYS A 487 -15.58 -17.09 -1.44
CA LYS A 487 -16.74 -17.19 -0.53
C LYS A 487 -16.38 -16.71 0.88
N ARG A 488 -15.24 -17.12 1.43
CA ARG A 488 -14.77 -16.70 2.76
C ARG A 488 -14.60 -15.18 2.85
N ARG A 489 -13.97 -14.55 1.85
CA ARG A 489 -13.77 -13.10 1.79
C ARG A 489 -15.09 -12.34 1.72
N ALA A 490 -16.01 -12.78 0.87
CA ALA A 490 -17.34 -12.19 0.73
C ALA A 490 -18.13 -12.24 2.05
N VAL A 491 -18.02 -13.33 2.80
CA VAL A 491 -18.68 -13.49 4.12
C VAL A 491 -18.05 -12.57 5.17
N ILE A 492 -16.71 -12.49 5.22
CA ILE A 492 -16.01 -11.60 6.16
C ILE A 492 -16.41 -10.14 5.91
N GLU A 493 -16.49 -9.71 4.64
CA GLU A 493 -16.98 -8.38 4.31
C GLU A 493 -18.43 -8.17 4.77
N LEU A 494 -19.33 -9.13 4.55
CA LEU A 494 -20.71 -9.00 5.06
C LEU A 494 -20.79 -8.88 6.58
N ILE A 495 -19.96 -9.61 7.33
CA ILE A 495 -19.90 -9.53 8.80
C ILE A 495 -19.43 -8.13 9.24
N GLU A 496 -18.47 -7.54 8.52
CA GLU A 496 -18.02 -6.16 8.76
C GLU A 496 -19.17 -5.16 8.56
N ARG A 497 -19.85 -5.23 7.40
CA ARG A 497 -20.97 -4.32 7.09
C ARG A 497 -22.12 -4.48 8.09
N ASP A 498 -22.46 -5.72 8.46
CA ASP A 498 -23.49 -6.01 9.48
C ASP A 498 -23.17 -5.35 10.81
N ALA A 499 -21.95 -5.53 11.31
CA ALA A 499 -21.55 -4.96 12.59
C ALA A 499 -21.62 -3.43 12.59
N LEU A 500 -21.15 -2.79 11.51
CA LEU A 500 -21.20 -1.33 11.34
C LEU A 500 -22.64 -0.81 11.25
N MET A 501 -23.52 -1.50 10.50
CA MET A 501 -24.92 -1.10 10.38
C MET A 501 -25.70 -1.32 11.68
N CYS A 502 -25.48 -2.45 12.36
CA CYS A 502 -26.04 -2.69 13.68
C CYS A 502 -25.57 -1.60 14.67
N ASN A 503 -24.28 -1.29 14.69
CA ASN A 503 -23.74 -0.23 15.55
C ASN A 503 -24.34 1.15 15.22
N TRP A 504 -24.54 1.47 13.94
CA TRP A 504 -25.21 2.70 13.52
C TRP A 504 -26.66 2.79 14.02
N PHE A 505 -27.45 1.73 13.88
CA PHE A 505 -28.86 1.72 14.30
C PHE A 505 -29.03 1.71 15.83
N PHE A 506 -28.08 1.14 16.57
CA PHE A 506 -28.14 1.06 18.03
C PHE A 506 -27.45 2.23 18.73
N GLN A 507 -26.55 2.94 18.03
CA GLN A 507 -25.70 4.02 18.57
C GLN A 507 -24.99 3.66 19.89
N GLU A 508 -24.63 2.38 20.05
CA GLU A 508 -23.89 1.91 21.21
C GLU A 508 -22.41 2.25 21.03
N SER A 509 -21.81 2.94 22.01
CA SER A 509 -20.39 3.28 21.96
C SER A 509 -19.53 2.00 21.90
N PRO A 510 -18.73 1.81 20.83
CA PRO A 510 -17.85 0.66 20.71
C PRO A 510 -16.78 0.59 21.80
N HIS A 511 -16.09 -0.55 21.87
CA HIS A 511 -14.90 -0.69 22.71
C HIS A 511 -13.70 -0.02 22.04
N ARG A 512 -12.91 0.75 22.79
CA ARG A 512 -11.65 1.31 22.28
C ARG A 512 -10.53 0.33 22.53
N VAL A 513 -9.84 -0.07 21.46
CA VAL A 513 -8.68 -0.96 21.57
C VAL A 513 -7.53 -0.23 22.28
N ASP A 514 -6.95 -0.88 23.29
CA ASP A 514 -5.86 -0.32 24.07
C ASP A 514 -4.59 -0.20 23.22
N GLU A 515 -3.94 0.97 23.26
CA GLU A 515 -2.73 1.23 22.47
C GLU A 515 -1.60 0.23 22.77
N ARG A 516 -1.52 -0.30 23.99
CA ARG A 516 -0.48 -1.26 24.42
C ARG A 516 -0.56 -2.60 23.70
N ILE A 517 -1.73 -2.96 23.16
CA ILE A 517 -1.94 -4.22 22.43
C ILE A 517 -2.06 -4.02 20.92
N LEU A 518 -2.02 -2.77 20.44
CA LEU A 518 -2.03 -2.47 19.01
C LEU A 518 -0.69 -2.87 18.38
N PRO A 519 -0.67 -3.27 17.09
CA PRO A 519 0.56 -3.48 16.33
C PRO A 519 1.48 -2.26 16.40
N VAL A 520 2.81 -2.49 16.39
CA VAL A 520 3.84 -1.41 16.43
C VAL A 520 3.55 -0.35 15.38
N HIS A 521 3.21 -0.77 14.17
CA HIS A 521 2.85 0.11 13.07
C HIS A 521 1.77 1.12 13.49
N ILE A 522 0.66 0.63 14.02
CA ILE A 522 -0.47 1.48 14.41
C ILE A 522 -0.09 2.48 15.49
N ARG A 523 0.72 2.08 16.49
CA ARG A 523 1.20 3.02 17.52
C ARG A 523 2.03 4.15 16.90
N LYS A 524 2.93 3.82 15.97
CA LYS A 524 3.69 4.82 15.20
C LYS A 524 2.77 5.73 14.37
N ARG A 525 1.73 5.18 13.74
CA ARG A 525 0.72 5.95 12.99
C ARG A 525 -0.11 6.88 13.87
N ILE A 526 -0.52 6.44 15.06
CA ILE A 526 -1.18 7.29 16.08
C ILE A 526 -0.28 8.49 16.42
N ALA A 527 1.00 8.25 16.70
CA ALA A 527 1.95 9.32 17.01
C ALA A 527 2.19 10.26 15.80
N HIS A 528 2.18 9.73 14.58
CA HIS A 528 2.31 10.51 13.34
C HIS A 528 1.12 11.48 13.16
N PHE A 529 -0.11 11.00 13.21
CA PHE A 529 -1.28 11.86 13.02
C PHE A 529 -1.51 12.83 14.18
N LEU A 530 -1.11 12.46 15.39
CA LEU A 530 -1.17 13.38 16.54
C LEU A 530 -0.31 14.63 16.31
N LYS A 531 0.87 14.49 15.68
CA LYS A 531 1.72 15.64 15.27
C LYS A 531 1.03 16.52 14.23
N GLN A 532 0.10 15.95 13.45
CA GLN A 532 -0.74 16.66 12.48
C GLN A 532 -2.09 17.13 13.07
N LYS A 533 -2.22 17.15 14.40
CA LYS A 533 -3.46 17.54 15.13
C LYS A 533 -4.69 16.69 14.77
N ARG A 534 -4.45 15.43 14.41
CA ARG A 534 -5.50 14.43 14.15
C ARG A 534 -5.37 13.27 15.13
N GLN A 535 -6.49 12.72 15.57
CA GLN A 535 -6.51 11.52 16.43
C GLN A 535 -6.88 10.32 15.58
N LEU A 536 -6.00 9.31 15.55
CA LEU A 536 -6.31 7.99 15.03
C LEU A 536 -6.76 7.11 16.21
N ILE A 537 -7.95 6.52 16.10
CA ILE A 537 -8.56 5.72 17.16
C ILE A 537 -9.03 4.40 16.56
N VAL A 538 -8.61 3.28 17.14
CA VAL A 538 -9.06 1.93 16.76
C VAL A 538 -10.18 1.49 17.70
N LEU A 539 -11.31 1.15 17.11
CA LEU A 539 -12.53 0.72 17.78
C LEU A 539 -12.81 -0.74 17.44
N GLN A 540 -13.22 -1.54 18.42
CA GLN A 540 -13.77 -2.86 18.21
C GLN A 540 -15.29 -2.78 18.19
N ILE A 541 -15.86 -2.99 17.01
CA ILE A 541 -17.30 -2.90 16.77
C ILE A 541 -17.99 -4.18 17.27
N PRO A 542 -19.05 -4.08 18.09
CA PRO A 542 -19.80 -5.25 18.53
C PRO A 542 -20.31 -6.09 17.35
N SER A 543 -20.00 -7.39 17.36
CA SER A 543 -20.49 -8.33 16.36
C SER A 543 -20.68 -9.72 16.97
N ALA A 544 -21.74 -10.41 16.56
CA ALA A 544 -21.99 -11.79 16.97
C ALA A 544 -21.18 -12.81 16.17
N PHE A 545 -20.71 -12.44 14.98
CA PHE A 545 -20.24 -13.38 13.96
C PHE A 545 -18.74 -13.28 13.66
N GLY A 546 -18.07 -12.23 14.12
CA GLY A 546 -16.63 -12.05 13.94
C GLY A 546 -16.06 -10.94 14.83
N MET A 547 -14.75 -10.73 14.73
CA MET A 547 -14.07 -9.59 15.34
C MET A 547 -13.96 -8.49 14.29
N VAL A 548 -14.68 -7.39 14.50
CA VAL A 548 -14.76 -6.26 13.57
C VAL A 548 -14.05 -5.06 14.18
N PHE A 549 -13.20 -4.43 13.39
CA PHE A 549 -12.43 -3.26 13.78
C PHE A 549 -12.75 -2.11 12.85
N GLU A 550 -12.97 -0.94 13.43
CA GLU A 550 -13.08 0.33 12.71
C GLU A 550 -11.99 1.26 13.21
N THR A 551 -11.23 1.84 12.29
CA THR A 551 -10.31 2.92 12.62
C THR A 551 -10.93 4.23 12.16
N VAL A 552 -11.04 5.18 13.10
CA VAL A 552 -11.48 6.55 12.80
C VAL A 552 -10.30 7.51 12.89
N ILE A 553 -10.21 8.44 11.95
CA ILE A 553 -9.27 9.56 12.01
C ILE A 553 -10.06 10.87 12.08
N VAL A 554 -9.89 11.58 13.19
CA VAL A 554 -10.70 12.76 13.53
C VAL A 554 -9.83 13.99 13.79
N GLY A 555 -10.33 15.17 13.46
CA GLY A 555 -9.64 16.44 13.68
C GLY A 555 -10.52 17.66 13.46
N ASP A 556 -9.98 18.83 13.79
CA ASP A 556 -10.68 20.12 13.61
C ASP A 556 -10.59 20.65 12.17
N GLU A 557 -9.69 20.11 11.36
CA GLU A 557 -9.42 20.54 9.98
C GLU A 557 -10.02 19.56 8.96
N TYR A 558 -10.41 20.09 7.79
CA TYR A 558 -10.97 19.28 6.71
C TYR A 558 -10.00 18.17 6.24
N PRO A 559 -10.48 16.93 6.00
CA PRO A 559 -11.78 16.41 6.43
C PRO A 559 -11.78 16.15 7.94
N CYS A 560 -12.87 16.52 8.64
CA CYS A 560 -12.95 16.40 10.09
C CYS A 560 -13.10 14.95 10.59
N PHE A 561 -13.62 14.06 9.76
CA PHE A 561 -13.81 12.64 10.06
C PHE A 561 -13.59 11.81 8.79
N VAL A 562 -12.82 10.72 8.93
CA VAL A 562 -12.81 9.60 7.99
C VAL A 562 -12.74 8.30 8.79
N SER A 563 -13.17 7.20 8.18
CA SER A 563 -13.10 5.87 8.77
C SER A 563 -12.64 4.83 7.75
N GLY A 564 -12.25 3.67 8.27
CA GLY A 564 -11.97 2.45 7.51
C GLY A 564 -12.23 1.25 8.41
N ALA A 565 -12.61 0.11 7.84
CA ALA A 565 -13.03 -1.03 8.62
C ALA A 565 -12.47 -2.35 8.08
N ALA A 566 -12.39 -3.34 8.95
CA ALA A 566 -11.96 -4.68 8.61
C ALA A 566 -12.56 -5.67 9.59
N ALA A 567 -12.76 -6.91 9.13
CA ALA A 567 -13.19 -8.00 9.99
C ALA A 567 -12.29 -9.23 9.85
N THR A 568 -12.29 -10.05 10.90
CA THR A 568 -11.78 -11.42 10.85
C THR A 568 -12.66 -12.34 11.69
N ILE A 569 -12.73 -13.61 11.29
CA ILE A 569 -13.36 -14.69 12.06
C ILE A 569 -12.32 -15.60 12.74
N ASP A 570 -11.04 -15.27 12.60
CA ASP A 570 -9.92 -16.04 13.13
C ASP A 570 -8.96 -15.12 13.90
N LYS A 571 -8.75 -15.47 15.17
CA LYS A 571 -7.95 -14.70 16.13
C LYS A 571 -6.50 -14.49 15.68
N ARG A 572 -5.97 -15.38 14.84
CA ARG A 572 -4.60 -15.26 14.31
C ARG A 572 -4.42 -14.04 13.41
N PHE A 573 -5.51 -13.56 12.80
CA PHE A 573 -5.51 -12.44 11.85
C PHE A 573 -6.07 -11.14 12.44
N VAL A 574 -6.17 -11.02 13.78
CA VAL A 574 -6.66 -9.79 14.44
C VAL A 574 -5.74 -8.60 14.15
N GLY A 575 -4.42 -8.81 14.19
CA GLY A 575 -3.45 -7.78 13.83
C GLY A 575 -3.67 -7.27 12.40
N ASP A 576 -3.84 -8.18 11.45
CA ASP A 576 -4.07 -7.85 10.04
C ASP A 576 -5.39 -7.10 9.81
N ALA A 577 -6.46 -7.46 10.54
CA ALA A 577 -7.71 -6.73 10.48
C ALA A 577 -7.54 -5.29 11.00
N ILE A 578 -6.89 -5.09 12.15
CA ILE A 578 -6.59 -3.75 12.69
C ILE A 578 -5.73 -2.92 11.71
N LEU A 579 -4.71 -3.56 11.10
CA LEU A 579 -3.87 -2.91 10.10
C LEU A 579 -4.68 -2.48 8.88
N LYS A 580 -5.53 -3.38 8.36
CA LYS A 580 -6.39 -3.08 7.21
C LYS A 580 -7.37 -1.95 7.50
N SER A 581 -8.04 -1.95 8.67
CA SER A 581 -8.98 -0.88 9.03
C SER A 581 -8.30 0.48 9.12
N ALA A 582 -7.09 0.53 9.68
CA ALA A 582 -6.29 1.75 9.73
C ALA A 582 -5.83 2.19 8.34
N GLN A 583 -5.34 1.27 7.50
CA GLN A 583 -4.88 1.59 6.15
C GLN A 583 -6.01 2.12 5.27
N GLU A 584 -7.22 1.59 5.38
CA GLU A 584 -8.40 2.11 4.68
C GLU A 584 -8.75 3.54 5.16
N ALA A 585 -8.73 3.79 6.47
CA ALA A 585 -8.98 5.12 7.03
C ALA A 585 -7.93 6.15 6.56
N GLU A 586 -6.65 5.76 6.57
CA GLU A 586 -5.55 6.59 6.08
C GLU A 586 -5.66 6.85 4.58
N TYR A 587 -5.97 5.82 3.78
CA TYR A 587 -6.18 5.98 2.33
C TYR A 587 -7.29 7.00 2.05
N ASN A 588 -8.42 6.90 2.76
CA ASN A 588 -9.53 7.84 2.66
C ASN A 588 -9.12 9.27 3.05
N LEU A 589 -8.38 9.44 4.16
CA LEU A 589 -7.85 10.75 4.57
C LEU A 589 -6.97 11.37 3.49
N LEU A 590 -5.96 10.62 3.03
CA LEU A 590 -4.94 11.11 2.11
C LEU A 590 -5.52 11.41 0.73
N LEU A 591 -6.48 10.59 0.27
CA LEU A 591 -7.21 10.83 -0.97
C LEU A 591 -8.04 12.12 -0.88
N THR A 592 -8.78 12.31 0.21
CA THR A 592 -9.61 13.51 0.40
C THR A 592 -8.77 14.78 0.57
N LEU A 593 -7.61 14.70 1.24
CA LEU A 593 -6.67 15.84 1.34
C LEU A 593 -6.07 16.23 -0.02
N ARG A 594 -5.80 15.24 -0.88
CA ARG A 594 -5.22 15.47 -2.21
C ARG A 594 -6.23 16.03 -3.23
N TYR A 595 -7.50 15.66 -3.10
CA TYR A 595 -8.59 16.11 -3.97
C TYR A 595 -9.74 16.69 -3.13
N PRO A 596 -9.53 17.85 -2.49
CA PRO A 596 -10.53 18.40 -1.58
C PRO A 596 -11.79 18.80 -2.34
N ASP A 597 -12.94 18.31 -1.86
CA ASP A 597 -14.27 18.76 -2.25
C ASP A 597 -15.03 19.21 -1.01
N MET A 598 -15.09 20.53 -0.81
CA MET A 598 -15.78 21.17 0.32
C MET A 598 -17.19 21.63 -0.05
N THR A 599 -17.75 21.15 -1.17
CA THR A 599 -19.12 21.49 -1.57
C THR A 599 -20.10 20.97 -0.51
N PRO A 600 -20.95 21.83 0.08
CA PRO A 600 -21.93 21.39 1.07
C PRO A 600 -22.89 20.36 0.47
N ILE A 601 -23.16 19.30 1.23
CA ILE A 601 -24.13 18.28 0.88
C ILE A 601 -25.28 18.28 1.88
N ASP A 602 -26.51 18.22 1.37
CA ASP A 602 -27.71 18.04 2.18
C ASP A 602 -27.80 16.57 2.61
N PRO A 603 -27.76 16.25 3.93
CA PRO A 603 -27.84 14.88 4.43
C PRO A 603 -29.06 14.09 3.92
N PHE A 604 -30.18 14.78 3.62
CA PHE A 604 -31.40 14.14 3.11
C PHE A 604 -31.35 13.83 1.60
N ARG A 605 -30.32 14.31 0.89
CA ARG A 605 -30.13 14.09 -0.55
C ARG A 605 -28.93 13.21 -0.87
N VAL A 606 -28.30 12.65 0.16
CA VAL A 606 -27.21 11.67 0.03
C VAL A 606 -27.71 10.46 -0.76
N SER A 607 -26.88 10.01 -1.71
CA SER A 607 -27.25 8.92 -2.63
C SER A 607 -26.10 7.97 -2.96
N THR A 608 -24.85 8.42 -2.86
CA THR A 608 -23.66 7.64 -3.19
C THR A 608 -22.76 7.42 -1.97
N PRO A 609 -21.86 6.42 -1.98
CA PRO A 609 -20.89 6.24 -0.90
C PRO A 609 -20.06 7.51 -0.61
N VAL A 610 -19.62 8.20 -1.68
CA VAL A 610 -18.87 9.47 -1.55
C VAL A 610 -19.69 10.56 -0.85
N ASP A 611 -21.01 10.61 -1.11
CA ASP A 611 -21.90 11.56 -0.45
C ASP A 611 -21.98 11.32 1.07
N HIS A 612 -22.03 10.06 1.50
CA HIS A 612 -22.04 9.69 2.92
C HIS A 612 -20.79 10.22 3.62
N GLY A 613 -19.59 9.97 3.09
CA GLY A 613 -18.35 10.51 3.65
C GLY A 613 -18.34 12.04 3.71
N LYS A 614 -18.76 12.70 2.62
CA LYS A 614 -18.83 14.17 2.52
C LYS A 614 -19.68 14.83 3.60
N VAL A 615 -20.78 14.20 4.03
CA VAL A 615 -21.60 14.71 5.14
C VAL A 615 -20.73 14.96 6.37
N TYR A 616 -19.78 14.08 6.65
CA TYR A 616 -18.99 14.07 7.88
C TYR A 616 -17.60 14.70 7.74
N TYR A 617 -17.20 15.17 6.55
CA TYR A 617 -15.95 15.94 6.37
C TYR A 617 -15.98 17.31 7.06
N ILE A 618 -17.17 17.80 7.44
CA ILE A 618 -17.36 19.07 8.13
C ILE A 618 -17.64 18.86 9.62
N LYS A 619 -17.11 19.77 10.44
CA LYS A 619 -17.14 19.68 11.91
C LYS A 619 -18.56 19.51 12.49
N GLU A 620 -19.53 20.29 12.03
CA GLU A 620 -20.91 20.26 12.56
C GLU A 620 -21.55 18.86 12.51
N ASN A 621 -21.27 18.10 11.45
CA ASN A 621 -21.79 16.75 11.29
C ASN A 621 -20.88 15.71 11.93
N ALA A 622 -19.55 15.88 11.84
CA ALA A 622 -18.58 15.02 12.54
C ALA A 622 -18.82 14.99 14.06
N ASP A 623 -19.18 16.13 14.66
CA ASP A 623 -19.47 16.25 16.10
C ASP A 623 -20.68 15.40 16.53
N LYS A 624 -21.56 15.00 15.60
CA LYS A 624 -22.68 14.08 15.86
C LYS A 624 -22.22 12.63 16.02
N LEU A 625 -20.99 12.30 15.61
CA LEU A 625 -20.40 10.97 15.71
C LEU A 625 -19.59 10.75 16.99
N HIS A 626 -19.52 11.75 17.89
CA HIS A 626 -18.72 11.66 19.12
C HIS A 626 -19.02 10.41 19.98
N TRP A 627 -20.23 9.87 19.90
CA TRP A 627 -20.62 8.64 20.60
C TRP A 627 -19.75 7.43 20.23
N LEU A 628 -19.12 7.41 19.04
CA LEU A 628 -18.23 6.33 18.60
C LEU A 628 -16.96 6.20 19.44
N TRP A 629 -16.35 7.31 19.86
CA TRP A 629 -15.03 7.26 20.50
C TRP A 629 -14.92 8.00 21.83
N LYS A 630 -15.83 8.92 22.15
CA LYS A 630 -15.70 9.77 23.33
C LYS A 630 -15.94 9.01 24.64
N ASP A 631 -16.92 8.10 24.63
CA ASP A 631 -17.31 7.30 25.78
C ASP A 631 -16.82 5.84 25.67
N ALA A 632 -15.99 5.55 24.66
CA ALA A 632 -15.49 4.22 24.39
C ALA A 632 -14.54 3.75 25.51
N ILE A 633 -14.88 2.61 26.12
CA ILE A 633 -14.14 2.02 27.24
C ILE A 633 -12.98 1.20 26.68
N SER A 634 -11.83 1.24 27.36
CA SER A 634 -10.68 0.34 27.15
C SER A 634 -10.40 -0.44 28.43
N ASP A 635 -10.23 -1.76 28.30
CA ASP A 635 -9.96 -2.71 29.40
C ASP A 635 -8.82 -3.69 29.05
N GLY A 636 -7.98 -3.33 28.07
CA GLY A 636 -6.72 -4.01 27.78
C GLY A 636 -6.81 -5.37 27.10
N HIS A 637 -7.99 -5.78 26.60
CA HIS A 637 -8.15 -7.02 25.85
C HIS A 637 -9.06 -6.86 24.63
N ILE A 638 -8.87 -7.71 23.62
CA ILE A 638 -9.78 -7.84 22.47
C ILE A 638 -10.94 -8.76 22.88
N ARG A 639 -12.16 -8.31 22.64
CA ARG A 639 -13.37 -9.11 22.91
C ARG A 639 -13.49 -10.22 21.87
N GLU A 640 -13.82 -11.42 22.31
CA GLU A 640 -13.95 -12.56 21.41
C GLU A 640 -15.35 -12.63 20.79
N SER A 641 -15.43 -13.14 19.56
CA SER A 641 -16.68 -13.53 18.90
C SER A 641 -16.93 -15.03 19.01
N ILE A 642 -18.03 -15.51 18.42
CA ILE A 642 -18.29 -16.95 18.30
C ILE A 642 -17.09 -17.67 17.66
N ALA A 643 -16.71 -18.82 18.23
CA ALA A 643 -15.60 -19.61 17.73
C ALA A 643 -16.01 -20.34 16.44
N VAL A 644 -15.21 -20.16 15.38
CA VAL A 644 -15.43 -20.82 14.09
C VAL A 644 -14.53 -22.06 13.99
N GLU A 645 -15.04 -23.21 14.44
CA GLU A 645 -14.31 -24.49 14.35
C GLU A 645 -14.45 -25.14 12.97
N ASN A 646 -15.61 -24.97 12.33
CA ASN A 646 -15.92 -25.52 11.01
C ASN A 646 -16.69 -24.48 10.18
N LEU A 647 -16.10 -24.07 9.05
CA LEU A 647 -16.66 -23.01 8.20
C LEU A 647 -18.01 -23.39 7.59
N ASP A 648 -18.19 -24.63 7.12
CA ASP A 648 -19.46 -25.05 6.51
C ASP A 648 -20.60 -25.04 7.52
N ARG A 649 -20.33 -25.49 8.75
CA ARG A 649 -21.29 -25.44 9.85
C ARG A 649 -21.60 -24.00 10.24
N PHE A 650 -20.60 -23.14 10.30
CA PHE A 650 -20.78 -21.71 10.57
C PHE A 650 -21.66 -21.04 9.51
N TYR A 651 -21.39 -21.31 8.24
CA TYR A 651 -22.15 -20.81 7.11
C TYR A 651 -23.60 -21.30 7.07
N SER A 652 -23.85 -22.56 7.42
CA SER A 652 -25.18 -23.16 7.34
C SER A 652 -26.03 -22.92 8.59
N GLU A 653 -25.47 -23.12 9.79
CA GLU A 653 -26.22 -23.05 11.05
C GLU A 653 -26.32 -21.63 11.62
N HIS A 654 -25.27 -20.81 11.47
CA HIS A 654 -25.22 -19.47 12.06
C HIS A 654 -25.58 -18.36 11.07
N LEU A 655 -25.19 -18.50 9.80
CA LEU A 655 -25.42 -17.47 8.78
C LEU A 655 -26.49 -17.84 7.75
N GLN A 656 -26.88 -19.12 7.60
CA GLN A 656 -27.79 -19.58 6.55
C GLN A 656 -27.47 -18.97 5.17
N LEU A 657 -26.20 -19.09 4.76
CA LEU A 657 -25.70 -18.43 3.56
C LEU A 657 -26.41 -18.87 2.28
N VAL A 658 -26.81 -17.89 1.49
CA VAL A 658 -27.22 -18.06 0.09
C VAL A 658 -26.11 -17.52 -0.80
N THR A 659 -25.73 -18.23 -1.85
CA THR A 659 -24.62 -17.86 -2.73
C THR A 659 -25.01 -17.82 -4.20
N VAL A 660 -24.41 -16.93 -4.97
CA VAL A 660 -24.51 -16.87 -6.43
C VAL A 660 -23.12 -16.85 -7.05
N ASP A 661 -22.86 -17.81 -7.92
CA ASP A 661 -21.64 -17.81 -8.74
C ASP A 661 -21.79 -16.81 -9.91
N LEU A 662 -20.93 -15.80 -9.91
CA LEU A 662 -20.82 -14.72 -10.90
C LEU A 662 -19.61 -14.93 -11.85
N SER A 663 -18.90 -16.04 -11.72
CA SER A 663 -17.68 -16.31 -12.48
C SER A 663 -17.95 -16.44 -13.97
N ASP A 664 -17.06 -15.87 -14.79
CA ASP A 664 -16.97 -16.24 -16.21
C ASP A 664 -16.30 -17.61 -16.33
N ARG A 665 -16.94 -18.53 -17.05
CA ARG A 665 -16.39 -19.88 -17.31
C ARG A 665 -15.05 -19.85 -18.04
N LYS A 666 -14.72 -18.75 -18.72
CA LYS A 666 -13.45 -18.56 -19.43
C LYS A 666 -12.35 -17.94 -18.57
N SER A 667 -12.66 -17.55 -17.33
CA SER A 667 -11.73 -16.89 -16.42
C SER A 667 -11.30 -17.82 -15.28
N ASP A 668 -10.03 -17.70 -14.90
CA ASP A 668 -9.49 -18.35 -13.72
C ASP A 668 -9.87 -17.60 -12.43
N ILE A 669 -10.32 -16.34 -12.55
CA ILE A 669 -10.81 -15.54 -11.43
C ILE A 669 -12.26 -15.95 -11.13
N LYS A 670 -12.48 -16.44 -9.91
CA LYS A 670 -13.80 -16.79 -9.38
C LYS A 670 -14.40 -15.59 -8.68
N VAL A 671 -15.64 -15.28 -9.00
CA VAL A 671 -16.40 -14.17 -8.43
C VAL A 671 -17.69 -14.73 -7.86
N ILE A 672 -17.95 -14.44 -6.60
CA ILE A 672 -19.13 -14.95 -5.89
C ILE A 672 -19.83 -13.79 -5.18
N ARG A 673 -21.16 -13.88 -5.10
CA ARG A 673 -21.96 -13.06 -4.22
C ARG A 673 -22.61 -13.90 -3.14
N VAL A 674 -22.63 -13.42 -1.91
CA VAL A 674 -23.23 -14.10 -0.76
C VAL A 674 -24.30 -13.23 -0.09
N PHE A 675 -25.26 -13.88 0.57
CA PHE A 675 -26.34 -13.25 1.32
C PHE A 675 -26.62 -14.03 2.60
N SER A 676 -27.09 -13.34 3.63
CA SER A 676 -27.53 -13.95 4.90
C SER A 676 -28.78 -13.22 5.39
N PRO A 677 -29.81 -13.93 5.89
CA PRO A 677 -30.97 -13.29 6.51
C PRO A 677 -30.66 -12.75 7.93
N TRP A 678 -29.46 -13.07 8.45
CA TRP A 678 -29.01 -12.69 9.79
C TRP A 678 -28.03 -11.51 9.79
N LEU A 679 -27.56 -11.08 8.62
CA LEU A 679 -26.61 -9.98 8.48
C LEU A 679 -27.32 -8.78 7.86
N VAL A 680 -27.34 -7.65 8.58
CA VAL A 680 -27.97 -6.41 8.12
C VAL A 680 -27.16 -5.83 6.97
N PRO A 681 -27.72 -5.66 5.77
CA PRO A 681 -26.97 -5.09 4.66
C PRO A 681 -26.74 -3.59 4.85
N ILE A 682 -25.58 -3.12 4.41
CA ILE A 682 -25.33 -1.70 4.21
C ILE A 682 -26.16 -1.16 3.03
N ASN A 683 -26.65 0.06 3.18
CA ASN A 683 -27.36 0.78 2.15
C ASN A 683 -26.54 1.98 1.66
N PHE A 684 -26.89 2.56 0.52
CA PHE A 684 -26.36 3.86 0.11
C PHE A 684 -27.53 4.77 -0.25
N GLY A 685 -27.51 5.97 0.32
CA GLY A 685 -28.58 6.96 0.28
C GLY A 685 -29.40 7.03 1.57
N PHE A 686 -29.95 8.21 1.85
CA PHE A 686 -30.68 8.47 3.10
C PHE A 686 -31.93 7.59 3.26
N ASP A 687 -32.79 7.54 2.24
CA ASP A 687 -34.08 6.85 2.33
C ASP A 687 -33.99 5.31 2.16
N SER A 688 -32.81 4.75 1.86
CA SER A 688 -32.64 3.31 1.60
C SER A 688 -32.28 2.48 2.84
N ALA A 689 -32.28 3.09 4.04
CA ALA A 689 -31.89 2.43 5.29
C ALA A 689 -32.77 1.21 5.64
N HIS A 690 -32.14 0.08 5.94
CA HIS A 690 -32.81 -1.19 6.21
C HIS A 690 -33.27 -1.36 7.67
N TYR A 691 -33.83 -0.31 8.28
CA TYR A 691 -34.27 -0.34 9.69
C TYR A 691 -35.41 -1.35 9.95
N MET A 692 -36.12 -1.77 8.91
CA MET A 692 -37.14 -2.82 8.98
C MET A 692 -36.57 -4.25 8.97
N HIS A 693 -35.24 -4.41 8.91
CA HIS A 693 -34.60 -5.74 8.95
C HIS A 693 -34.97 -6.49 10.23
N PRO A 694 -35.29 -7.80 10.18
CA PRO A 694 -35.73 -8.55 11.35
C PRO A 694 -34.75 -8.50 12.54
N VAL A 695 -33.45 -8.46 12.26
CA VAL A 695 -32.41 -8.31 13.30
C VAL A 695 -32.56 -7.00 14.06
N ILE A 696 -32.85 -5.90 13.36
CA ILE A 696 -33.05 -4.58 13.96
C ILE A 696 -34.39 -4.52 14.70
N GLN A 697 -35.46 -5.00 14.07
CA GLN A 697 -36.82 -4.96 14.64
C GLN A 697 -36.99 -5.84 15.88
N ASN A 698 -36.25 -6.94 15.98
CA ASN A 698 -36.26 -7.82 17.16
C ASN A 698 -35.30 -7.36 18.27
N SER A 699 -34.51 -6.31 18.04
CA SER A 699 -33.61 -5.74 19.04
C SER A 699 -34.37 -4.81 19.99
N ILE A 700 -33.97 -4.80 21.26
CA ILE A 700 -34.54 -3.93 22.30
C ILE A 700 -33.87 -2.54 22.28
N VAL A 701 -32.76 -2.38 21.53
CA VAL A 701 -31.81 -1.25 21.63
C VAL A 701 -31.80 -0.35 20.38
N PHE A 702 -32.92 -0.27 19.65
CA PHE A 702 -33.00 0.62 18.48
C PHE A 702 -32.99 2.10 18.88
N ASP A 703 -32.09 2.91 18.32
CA ASP A 703 -32.04 4.36 18.51
C ASP A 703 -32.70 5.10 17.33
N PRO A 704 -33.86 5.78 17.53
CA PRO A 704 -34.52 6.55 16.48
C PRO A 704 -33.68 7.71 15.90
N ASP A 705 -32.67 8.20 16.63
CA ASP A 705 -31.81 9.28 16.16
C ASP A 705 -30.90 8.82 15.00
N SER A 706 -30.65 7.50 14.87
CA SER A 706 -29.94 6.89 13.73
C SER A 706 -30.63 7.10 12.38
N LEU A 707 -31.94 7.42 12.38
CA LEU A 707 -32.71 7.71 11.16
C LEU A 707 -32.73 9.19 10.78
N ARG A 708 -32.10 10.07 11.57
CA ARG A 708 -32.07 11.53 11.30
C ARG A 708 -30.91 11.94 10.41
N MET A 709 -29.92 11.08 10.25
CA MET A 709 -28.74 11.30 9.42
C MET A 709 -28.49 10.03 8.58
N PRO A 710 -27.86 10.14 7.40
CA PRO A 710 -27.32 8.97 6.72
C PRO A 710 -26.18 8.38 7.56
N HIS A 711 -25.93 7.07 7.52
CA HIS A 711 -24.78 6.50 8.24
C HIS A 711 -23.46 7.09 7.74
N TYR A 712 -22.42 7.10 8.59
CA TYR A 712 -21.14 7.73 8.28
C TYR A 712 -20.20 6.85 7.44
N PHE A 713 -20.38 5.53 7.49
CA PHE A 713 -19.44 4.59 6.90
C PHE A 713 -19.72 4.38 5.41
N ALA A 714 -18.77 4.74 4.53
CA ALA A 714 -18.94 4.63 3.09
C ALA A 714 -17.64 4.73 2.29
#